data_AF-A0A3C2D1L8-F1
#
_entry.id   AF-A0A3C2D1L8-F1
#
_cell.length_a   1.000
_cell.length_b   1.000
_cell.length_c   1.000
_cell.angle_alpha   90.00
_cell.angle_beta   90.00
_cell.angle_gamma   90.00
#
_symmetry.space_group_name_H-M   'P 1'
#
loop_
_entity.id
_entity.type
_entity.pdbx_description
1 polymer ?
#
loop_
_entity_poly.entity_id
_entity_poly.type
_entity_poly.pdbx_seq_one_letter_code
_entity_poly.pdbx_strand_id
1 'polypeptide(L)'
;MISLNKITGNMNTHSEKTSDNKSQSVANEVSQMQNGAESLFQFEDNRPETLSQRKLHEMANHNSKVNQLRVLHEIAINRQNLKLDKQLQAKTCNHTIQQTESVQKRKKSTRITDNLQLGVESLPPFDKNTVKVHSKTDNLKQLIKNTIQNNNNRGAEIHYSEPTVVQLLSTGEAFLGKTDHTDVAFQNIGDLLNRYNLEADKPNPNADVLNQKFSILRQIDHAIYSWFGQVTINHSELARNHHSNEMHALLNETETEHIHLVDQTKDNLEVLPFETNDMEAEEIESLTELWRSVVQETGKIKLVGGDAYNMKIRSELVKIMDTKEGHMLLRYLNTETLNAPLADAMTNIYIGEITNQLPAVVLNDQDINTDLNNLLQSEAQPLGNDEALRRLGEGSALEENDAGNNNLQNLNTATDFRNALVSGKHGVILNNNKYMFGAGTGSFVRSVPGNEAIPYNDNLHEIVRPGFVTLGHELGHSAHMRGGGTTLNAFQQEFGTALSGKTVEETRLLWDNSEELINIKNWENPIRTGHQATERGGHKSKGAVLRTNRLNQLQTALQPIYIQDPIVAEMPDYINVTAQIVQRVQNNELDNDEIYDSIQESINNLTENINNASIQAYKRDWLQTRFDELVNTRQNTGWYTRKVTRNEWRAVRNDIQNNMDAITGIGNYDDYSILKNSLRNLREQHGLPRN
;
A
#
# COMPACT_ATOMS: atom_id res chain seq x y z
N MET A 1 65.04 -7.45 25.89
CA MET A 1 64.97 -6.25 26.75
C MET A 1 63.74 -5.46 26.35
N ILE A 2 63.04 -4.87 27.33
CA ILE A 2 61.78 -4.09 27.26
C ILE A 2 60.55 -5.02 27.30
N SER A 3 60.12 -5.47 28.49
CA SER A 3 59.29 -4.82 29.53
C SER A 3 57.78 -4.97 29.30
N LEU A 4 57.25 -6.05 29.87
CA LEU A 4 55.83 -6.33 30.13
C LEU A 4 55.37 -5.57 31.38
N ASN A 5 54.32 -4.75 31.27
CA ASN A 5 53.60 -4.24 32.44
C ASN A 5 52.33 -5.06 32.67
N LYS A 6 52.33 -5.71 33.84
CA LYS A 6 51.31 -6.60 34.39
C LYS A 6 50.42 -5.74 35.30
N ILE A 7 49.14 -5.59 34.97
CA ILE A 7 48.15 -4.97 35.86
C ILE A 7 47.28 -6.08 36.43
N THR A 8 47.53 -6.40 37.70
CA THR A 8 46.68 -7.25 38.55
C THR A 8 45.70 -6.36 39.29
N GLY A 9 44.41 -6.47 38.97
CA GLY A 9 43.31 -5.77 39.63
C GLY A 9 42.39 -6.73 40.37
N ASN A 10 42.56 -6.75 41.69
CA ASN A 10 41.70 -7.23 42.78
C ASN A 10 40.33 -7.86 42.47
N MET A 11 40.18 -9.12 42.90
CA MET A 11 38.92 -9.75 43.30
C MET A 11 38.34 -9.07 44.55
N ASN A 12 37.09 -8.63 44.47
CA ASN A 12 36.24 -8.39 45.64
C ASN A 12 35.03 -9.31 45.56
N THR A 13 35.03 -10.33 46.42
CA THR A 13 33.91 -11.23 46.71
C THR A 13 32.88 -10.49 47.57
N HIS A 14 31.73 -10.17 47.00
CA HIS A 14 30.56 -9.74 47.76
C HIS A 14 29.52 -10.88 47.79
N SER A 15 29.40 -11.48 48.99
CA SER A 15 28.29 -12.34 49.38
C SER A 15 27.12 -11.44 49.75
N GLU A 16 25.98 -11.59 49.07
CA GLU A 16 24.73 -10.99 49.50
C GLU A 16 23.60 -12.02 49.50
N LYS A 17 22.81 -11.92 50.56
CA LYS A 17 21.96 -12.96 51.14
C LYS A 17 20.66 -13.09 50.36
N THR A 18 20.25 -14.33 50.11
CA THR A 18 18.88 -14.69 49.77
C THR A 18 17.96 -14.34 50.94
N SER A 19 16.90 -13.57 50.65
CA SER A 19 15.76 -13.41 51.55
C SER A 19 14.58 -14.16 50.97
N ASP A 20 14.23 -15.26 51.64
CA ASP A 20 12.96 -15.95 51.47
C ASP A 20 11.81 -15.01 51.83
N ASN A 21 10.88 -14.78 50.91
CA ASN A 21 9.58 -14.22 51.24
C ASN A 21 8.45 -15.16 50.78
N LYS A 22 7.97 -15.93 51.76
CA LYS A 22 6.65 -16.57 51.80
C LYS A 22 5.60 -15.52 52.18
N SER A 23 4.62 -15.32 51.31
CA SER A 23 3.29 -14.82 51.69
C SER A 23 2.30 -15.28 50.62
N GLN A 24 1.60 -16.38 50.88
CA GLN A 24 0.23 -16.42 51.37
C GLN A 24 -0.82 -16.00 50.32
N SER A 25 -1.54 -17.03 49.88
CA SER A 25 -2.80 -16.99 49.16
C SER A 25 -3.87 -16.20 49.91
N VAL A 26 -4.50 -15.25 49.24
CA VAL A 26 -5.82 -14.74 49.62
C VAL A 26 -6.71 -14.79 48.38
N ALA A 27 -7.69 -15.69 48.43
CA ALA A 27 -8.83 -15.71 47.54
C ALA A 27 -9.83 -14.64 47.99
N ASN A 28 -10.33 -13.85 47.05
CA ASN A 28 -11.57 -13.05 47.04
C ASN A 28 -11.59 -12.35 45.67
N GLU A 29 -12.67 -12.10 44.95
CA GLU A 29 -14.09 -12.36 45.13
C GLU A 29 -14.68 -12.31 43.71
N VAL A 30 -15.67 -13.16 43.45
CA VAL A 30 -16.47 -13.18 42.23
C VAL A 30 -17.26 -11.87 42.16
N SER A 31 -16.98 -11.03 41.17
CA SER A 31 -17.87 -9.91 40.80
C SER A 31 -18.54 -10.21 39.46
N GLN A 32 -19.81 -10.58 39.54
CA GLN A 32 -20.77 -10.57 38.44
C GLN A 32 -20.94 -9.14 37.92
N MET A 33 -20.59 -8.89 36.66
CA MET A 33 -21.05 -7.70 35.93
C MET A 33 -22.11 -8.06 34.90
N GLN A 34 -23.07 -7.16 34.82
CA GLN A 34 -24.42 -7.32 34.31
C GLN A 34 -24.50 -7.39 32.78
N ASN A 35 -25.46 -8.18 32.33
CA ASN A 35 -25.97 -8.21 30.98
C ASN A 35 -26.51 -6.83 30.56
N GLY A 36 -25.90 -6.23 29.54
CA GLY A 36 -26.45 -5.13 28.75
C GLY A 36 -26.43 -5.52 27.28
N ALA A 37 -27.51 -6.16 26.83
CA ALA A 37 -27.73 -6.49 25.43
C ALA A 37 -28.28 -5.25 24.69
N GLU A 38 -27.55 -4.79 23.68
CA GLU A 38 -27.99 -4.17 22.40
C GLU A 38 -26.95 -3.16 21.89
N SER A 39 -26.11 -3.58 20.94
CA SER A 39 -25.91 -2.86 19.66
C SER A 39 -25.03 -3.70 18.73
N LEU A 40 -25.43 -3.70 17.46
CA LEU A 40 -24.96 -4.42 16.28
C LEU A 40 -23.47 -4.85 16.28
N PHE A 41 -23.23 -6.16 16.15
CA PHE A 41 -22.03 -6.70 15.53
C PHE A 41 -21.98 -6.25 14.06
N GLN A 42 -21.37 -5.10 13.78
CA GLN A 42 -20.81 -4.84 12.45
C GLN A 42 -19.56 -5.70 12.34
N PHE A 43 -19.65 -6.80 11.60
CA PHE A 43 -18.48 -7.52 11.15
C PHE A 43 -17.73 -6.60 10.18
N GLU A 44 -16.69 -5.94 10.65
CA GLU A 44 -15.74 -5.30 9.76
C GLU A 44 -15.00 -6.39 8.98
N ASP A 45 -15.08 -6.30 7.66
CA ASP A 45 -14.36 -7.17 6.75
C ASP A 45 -12.88 -6.77 6.76
N ASN A 46 -12.08 -7.54 7.49
CA ASN A 46 -10.64 -7.34 7.69
C ASN A 46 -9.78 -8.18 6.74
N ARG A 47 -10.34 -8.65 5.62
CA ARG A 47 -9.55 -9.35 4.60
C ARG A 47 -8.50 -8.39 4.00
N PRO A 48 -7.27 -8.85 3.70
CA PRO A 48 -6.17 -8.02 3.21
C PRO A 48 -6.51 -7.18 1.97
N GLU A 49 -7.33 -7.73 1.08
CA GLU A 49 -7.81 -7.05 -0.12
C GLU A 49 -8.77 -5.91 0.24
N THR A 50 -9.70 -6.13 1.19
CA THR A 50 -10.68 -5.13 1.63
C THR A 50 -10.00 -3.97 2.38
N LEU A 51 -8.89 -4.22 3.09
CA LEU A 51 -8.13 -3.18 3.78
C LEU A 51 -7.13 -2.46 2.88
N SER A 52 -6.49 -3.16 1.93
CA SER A 52 -5.71 -2.50 0.86
C SER A 52 -6.61 -1.61 0.01
N GLN A 53 -7.82 -2.08 -0.28
CA GLN A 53 -8.88 -1.27 -0.88
C GLN A 53 -9.28 -0.12 0.04
N ARG A 54 -9.43 -0.31 1.35
CA ARG A 54 -9.75 0.77 2.31
C ARG A 54 -8.66 1.84 2.37
N LYS A 55 -7.38 1.45 2.41
CA LYS A 55 -6.21 2.36 2.44
C LYS A 55 -5.99 3.09 1.11
N LEU A 56 -6.16 2.38 -0.02
CA LEU A 56 -6.21 3.01 -1.35
C LEU A 56 -7.42 3.94 -1.49
N HIS A 57 -8.57 3.56 -0.94
CA HIS A 57 -9.78 4.38 -0.91
C HIS A 57 -9.58 5.62 -0.03
N GLU A 58 -8.91 5.49 1.12
CA GLU A 58 -8.51 6.62 1.96
C GLU A 58 -7.49 7.51 1.25
N MET A 59 -6.47 6.97 0.58
CA MET A 59 -5.52 7.77 -0.20
C MET A 59 -6.18 8.47 -1.39
N ALA A 60 -7.10 7.80 -2.08
CA ALA A 60 -7.94 8.41 -3.09
C ALA A 60 -8.83 9.50 -2.46
N ASN A 61 -9.42 9.26 -1.29
CA ASN A 61 -10.26 10.23 -0.58
C ASN A 61 -9.49 11.37 0.11
N HIS A 62 -8.16 11.28 0.26
CA HIS A 62 -7.32 12.34 0.86
C HIS A 62 -6.42 13.05 -0.14
N ASN A 63 -6.29 12.55 -1.38
CA ASN A 63 -5.61 13.27 -2.44
C ASN A 63 -6.38 14.56 -2.74
N SER A 64 -5.76 15.73 -2.57
CA SER A 64 -6.40 17.04 -2.76
C SER A 64 -7.05 17.20 -4.14
N LYS A 65 -6.48 16.59 -5.18
CA LYS A 65 -7.05 16.59 -6.55
C LYS A 65 -8.23 15.63 -6.70
N VAL A 66 -8.20 14.46 -6.06
CA VAL A 66 -9.34 13.54 -6.03
C VAL A 66 -10.45 14.07 -5.14
N ASN A 67 -10.13 14.80 -4.08
CA ASN A 67 -11.10 15.56 -3.29
C ASN A 67 -11.75 16.68 -4.11
N GLN A 68 -10.99 17.41 -4.92
CA GLN A 68 -11.56 18.38 -5.85
C GLN A 68 -12.48 17.68 -6.87
N LEU A 69 -12.08 16.55 -7.45
CA LEU A 69 -12.91 15.76 -8.35
C LEU A 69 -14.14 15.16 -7.66
N ARG A 70 -14.01 14.68 -6.42
CA ARG A 70 -15.12 14.16 -5.61
C ARG A 70 -16.09 15.26 -5.25
N VAL A 71 -15.60 16.46 -4.90
CA VAL A 71 -16.45 17.63 -4.67
C VAL A 71 -17.18 18.00 -5.96
N LEU A 72 -16.50 18.03 -7.12
CA LEU A 72 -17.15 18.27 -8.41
C LEU A 72 -18.18 17.19 -8.74
N HIS A 73 -17.88 15.92 -8.46
CA HIS A 73 -18.77 14.78 -8.68
C HIS A 73 -19.98 14.77 -7.73
N GLU A 74 -19.79 15.04 -6.44
CA GLU A 74 -20.85 15.21 -5.46
C GLU A 74 -21.74 16.40 -5.80
N ILE A 75 -21.17 17.52 -6.28
CA ILE A 75 -21.94 18.65 -6.80
C ILE A 75 -22.79 18.20 -7.99
N ALA A 76 -22.23 17.44 -8.93
CA ALA A 76 -22.95 16.92 -10.09
C ALA A 76 -24.08 15.94 -9.71
N ILE A 77 -23.82 14.97 -8.82
CA ILE A 77 -24.81 14.01 -8.31
C ILE A 77 -25.92 14.74 -7.55
N ASN A 78 -25.56 15.61 -6.61
CA ASN A 78 -26.55 16.36 -5.82
C ASN A 78 -27.44 17.21 -6.74
N ARG A 79 -26.87 17.78 -7.82
CA ARG A 79 -27.62 18.54 -8.82
C ARG A 79 -28.57 17.66 -9.63
N GLN A 80 -28.19 16.43 -9.99
CA GLN A 80 -29.07 15.46 -10.64
C GLN A 80 -30.20 15.00 -9.71
N ASN A 81 -29.90 14.69 -8.45
CA ASN A 81 -30.90 14.31 -7.45
C ASN A 81 -31.90 15.45 -7.20
N LEU A 82 -31.41 16.69 -7.12
CA LEU A 82 -32.26 17.89 -7.06
C LEU A 82 -33.18 18.04 -8.28
N LYS A 83 -32.71 17.68 -9.49
CA LYS A 83 -33.57 17.65 -10.69
C LYS A 83 -34.63 16.55 -10.58
N LEU A 84 -34.26 15.34 -10.14
CA LEU A 84 -35.18 14.22 -9.97
C LEU A 84 -36.25 14.51 -8.91
N ASP A 85 -35.86 15.06 -7.76
CA ASP A 85 -36.78 15.44 -6.69
C ASP A 85 -37.75 16.52 -7.14
N LYS A 86 -37.28 17.53 -7.89
CA LYS A 86 -38.15 18.55 -8.49
C LYS A 86 -39.13 17.94 -9.50
N GLN A 87 -38.71 16.96 -10.29
CA GLN A 87 -39.60 16.25 -11.22
C GLN A 87 -40.64 15.40 -10.49
N LEU A 88 -40.25 14.71 -9.42
CA LEU A 88 -41.16 13.94 -8.57
C LEU A 88 -42.16 14.85 -7.86
N GLN A 89 -41.70 15.97 -7.31
CA GLN A 89 -42.55 16.96 -6.66
C GLN A 89 -43.54 17.58 -7.65
N ALA A 90 -43.11 17.91 -8.88
CA ALA A 90 -44.00 18.40 -9.92
C ALA A 90 -45.08 17.37 -10.31
N LYS A 91 -44.72 16.07 -10.40
CA LYS A 91 -45.69 14.99 -10.64
C LYS A 91 -46.69 14.84 -9.49
N THR A 92 -46.24 14.91 -8.24
CA THR A 92 -47.10 14.81 -7.04
C THR A 92 -48.05 16.02 -6.93
N CYS A 93 -47.58 17.22 -7.25
CA CYS A 93 -48.42 18.43 -7.30
C CYS A 93 -49.49 18.33 -8.39
N ASN A 94 -49.14 17.85 -9.59
CA ASN A 94 -50.10 17.67 -10.68
C ASN A 94 -51.16 16.59 -10.37
N HIS A 95 -50.77 15.51 -9.68
CA HIS A 95 -51.73 14.49 -9.25
C HIS A 95 -52.72 15.02 -8.21
N THR A 96 -52.25 15.84 -7.27
CA THR A 96 -53.08 16.48 -6.23
C THR A 96 -54.07 17.50 -6.82
N ILE A 97 -53.67 18.21 -7.88
CA ILE A 97 -54.55 19.15 -8.61
C ILE A 97 -55.63 18.39 -9.40
N GLN A 98 -55.30 17.26 -10.04
CA GLN A 98 -56.32 16.43 -10.73
C GLN A 98 -57.31 15.75 -9.77
N GLN A 99 -56.86 15.34 -8.57
CA GLN A 99 -57.77 14.83 -7.54
C GLN A 99 -58.72 15.90 -6.99
N THR A 100 -58.26 17.15 -6.84
CA THR A 100 -59.12 18.24 -6.34
C THR A 100 -60.12 18.73 -7.40
N GLU A 101 -59.77 18.74 -8.69
CA GLU A 101 -60.71 19.07 -9.78
C GLU A 101 -61.79 18.00 -10.00
N SER A 102 -61.45 16.71 -9.84
CA SER A 102 -62.44 15.62 -9.92
C SER A 102 -63.41 15.61 -8.74
N VAL A 103 -62.97 16.08 -7.55
CA VAL A 103 -63.85 16.29 -6.39
C VAL A 103 -64.74 17.53 -6.55
N GLN A 104 -64.28 18.60 -7.23
CA GLN A 104 -65.14 19.77 -7.52
C GLN A 104 -66.17 19.52 -8.63
N LYS A 105 -65.84 18.73 -9.67
CA LYS A 105 -66.82 18.34 -10.71
C LYS A 105 -67.92 17.41 -10.18
N ARG A 106 -67.70 16.71 -9.06
CA ARG A 106 -68.75 15.91 -8.38
C ARG A 106 -69.71 16.72 -7.50
N LYS A 107 -69.45 18.01 -7.21
CA LYS A 107 -70.36 18.86 -6.42
C LYS A 107 -71.42 19.63 -7.22
N LYS A 108 -71.46 19.51 -8.56
CA LYS A 108 -72.44 20.20 -9.42
C LYS A 108 -73.51 19.31 -10.07
N SER A 109 -73.56 18.03 -9.72
CA SER A 109 -74.65 17.15 -10.14
C SER A 109 -75.26 16.47 -8.93
N THR A 110 -76.27 17.11 -8.34
CA THR A 110 -77.19 16.44 -7.43
C THR A 110 -78.56 17.08 -7.60
N ARG A 111 -79.47 16.37 -8.28
CA ARG A 111 -80.89 16.46 -7.94
C ARG A 111 -81.66 15.19 -8.33
N ILE A 112 -81.87 14.34 -7.30
CA ILE A 112 -83.12 13.63 -6.92
C ILE A 112 -83.66 12.63 -7.97
N THR A 113 -83.80 11.33 -7.69
CA THR A 113 -84.80 10.72 -6.76
C THR A 113 -84.35 9.40 -6.10
N ASP A 114 -84.98 9.12 -4.95
CA ASP A 114 -84.92 7.95 -4.09
C ASP A 114 -85.23 6.60 -4.77
N ASN A 115 -84.54 5.52 -4.34
CA ASN A 115 -85.14 4.32 -3.73
C ASN A 115 -84.15 3.14 -3.60
N LEU A 116 -84.14 2.53 -2.39
CA LEU A 116 -83.88 1.10 -2.07
C LEU A 116 -82.43 0.58 -2.26
N GLN A 117 -81.90 -0.46 -1.59
CA GLN A 117 -82.15 -1.18 -0.34
C GLN A 117 -81.09 -2.33 -0.32
N LEU A 118 -80.33 -2.46 0.78
CA LEU A 118 -79.64 -3.67 1.31
C LEU A 118 -78.55 -4.43 0.48
N GLY A 119 -77.56 -4.97 1.22
CA GLY A 119 -76.63 -6.06 0.81
C GLY A 119 -75.16 -5.83 1.22
N VAL A 120 -74.80 -5.91 2.50
CA VAL A 120 -74.08 -7.02 3.18
C VAL A 120 -73.65 -8.21 2.30
N GLU A 121 -72.32 -8.45 2.22
CA GLU A 121 -71.61 -9.76 2.10
C GLU A 121 -70.08 -9.49 1.96
N SER A 122 -69.28 -9.69 3.03
CA SER A 122 -68.49 -10.88 3.38
C SER A 122 -67.19 -11.08 2.58
N LEU A 123 -66.05 -10.70 3.19
CA LEU A 123 -64.69 -11.13 2.82
C LEU A 123 -64.34 -12.44 3.54
N PRO A 124 -63.61 -13.40 2.93
CA PRO A 124 -62.98 -14.49 3.65
C PRO A 124 -61.56 -14.11 4.14
N PRO A 125 -61.09 -14.66 5.27
CA PRO A 125 -59.77 -14.38 5.82
C PRO A 125 -58.70 -15.23 5.14
N PHE A 126 -57.56 -14.61 4.79
CA PHE A 126 -56.38 -15.31 4.30
C PHE A 126 -55.51 -15.83 5.45
N ASP A 127 -55.18 -17.12 5.35
CA ASP A 127 -54.45 -17.95 6.28
C ASP A 127 -52.96 -17.60 6.35
N LYS A 128 -52.43 -17.50 7.57
CA LYS A 128 -51.01 -17.28 7.89
C LYS A 128 -50.45 -18.60 8.40
N ASN A 129 -49.86 -19.41 7.54
CA ASN A 129 -48.73 -20.31 7.87
C ASN A 129 -48.37 -21.21 6.68
N THR A 130 -47.33 -20.85 5.91
CA THR A 130 -46.29 -21.79 5.42
C THR A 130 -45.31 -21.07 4.50
N VAL A 131 -44.15 -20.62 5.02
CA VAL A 131 -42.89 -20.60 4.26
C VAL A 131 -41.74 -20.84 5.27
N LYS A 132 -41.19 -22.06 5.28
CA LYS A 132 -39.89 -22.35 5.92
C LYS A 132 -38.79 -22.00 4.93
N VAL A 133 -38.13 -20.85 5.12
CA VAL A 133 -36.87 -20.53 4.43
C VAL A 133 -35.72 -21.10 5.26
N HIS A 134 -35.00 -22.10 4.74
CA HIS A 134 -33.73 -22.53 5.32
C HIS A 134 -32.66 -21.50 4.97
N SER A 135 -32.05 -20.87 5.98
CA SER A 135 -30.98 -19.89 5.84
C SER A 135 -29.70 -20.54 5.31
N LYS A 136 -29.25 -20.10 4.13
CA LYS A 136 -27.90 -20.38 3.57
C LYS A 136 -26.75 -19.99 4.50
N THR A 137 -27.03 -19.20 5.53
CA THR A 137 -26.07 -18.64 6.48
C THR A 137 -25.43 -19.70 7.39
N ASP A 138 -26.15 -20.77 7.73
CA ASP A 138 -25.64 -21.79 8.66
C ASP A 138 -24.69 -22.77 7.96
N ASN A 139 -24.94 -23.06 6.68
CA ASN A 139 -24.02 -23.82 5.84
C ASN A 139 -22.71 -23.06 5.58
N LEU A 140 -22.77 -21.72 5.47
CA LEU A 140 -21.57 -20.90 5.27
C LEU A 140 -20.71 -20.84 6.54
N LYS A 141 -21.34 -20.73 7.73
CA LYS A 141 -20.62 -20.80 9.01
C LYS A 141 -19.96 -22.15 9.23
N GLN A 142 -20.64 -23.25 8.86
CA GLN A 142 -20.07 -24.59 8.94
C GLN A 142 -18.89 -24.77 7.96
N LEU A 143 -19.00 -24.23 6.74
CA LEU A 143 -17.95 -24.29 5.73
C LEU A 143 -16.70 -23.52 6.17
N ILE A 144 -16.87 -22.30 6.70
CA ILE A 144 -15.76 -21.47 7.21
C ILE A 144 -15.08 -22.12 8.42
N LYS A 145 -15.87 -22.71 9.33
CA LYS A 145 -15.33 -23.43 10.49
C LYS A 145 -14.50 -24.65 10.05
N ASN A 146 -14.97 -25.38 9.04
CA ASN A 146 -14.25 -26.51 8.45
C ASN A 146 -12.99 -26.06 7.69
N THR A 147 -13.00 -24.93 6.99
CA THR A 147 -11.82 -24.39 6.28
C THR A 147 -10.73 -23.93 7.25
N ILE A 148 -11.08 -23.24 8.33
CA ILE A 148 -10.12 -22.82 9.36
C ILE A 148 -9.54 -24.04 10.09
N GLN A 149 -10.37 -25.03 10.41
CA GLN A 149 -9.93 -26.26 11.08
C GLN A 149 -9.08 -27.16 10.15
N ASN A 150 -9.32 -27.13 8.84
CA ASN A 150 -8.49 -27.81 7.84
C ASN A 150 -7.16 -27.09 7.56
N ASN A 151 -7.09 -25.76 7.68
CA ASN A 151 -5.84 -25.03 7.46
C ASN A 151 -4.90 -25.12 8.67
N ASN A 152 -5.41 -25.16 9.90
CA ASN A 152 -4.60 -25.42 11.09
C ASN A 152 -4.06 -26.86 11.16
N ASN A 153 -4.71 -27.81 10.46
CA ASN A 153 -4.25 -29.19 10.30
C ASN A 153 -3.40 -29.42 9.04
N ARG A 154 -3.08 -28.37 8.26
CA ARG A 154 -2.17 -28.42 7.10
C ARG A 154 -0.76 -27.89 7.40
N GLY A 155 -0.43 -27.66 8.67
CA GLY A 155 0.93 -27.90 9.13
C GLY A 155 1.19 -29.39 9.08
N ALA A 156 1.43 -29.92 7.86
CA ALA A 156 1.88 -31.28 7.72
C ALA A 156 3.18 -31.38 8.52
N GLU A 157 3.16 -32.16 9.61
CA GLU A 157 4.38 -32.78 10.13
C GLU A 157 4.98 -33.54 8.95
N ILE A 158 5.92 -32.89 8.26
CA ILE A 158 6.85 -33.57 7.38
C ILE A 158 7.65 -34.45 8.33
N HIS A 159 7.23 -35.70 8.48
CA HIS A 159 8.05 -36.73 9.09
C HIS A 159 9.28 -36.89 8.20
N TYR A 160 10.36 -36.20 8.55
CA TYR A 160 11.68 -36.37 7.95
C TYR A 160 12.16 -37.79 8.28
N SER A 161 11.86 -38.73 7.40
CA SER A 161 12.52 -40.03 7.37
C SER A 161 14.03 -39.82 7.15
N GLU A 162 14.86 -40.68 7.75
CA GLU A 162 16.33 -40.64 7.63
C GLU A 162 16.81 -40.34 6.20
N PRO A 163 17.86 -39.52 6.04
CA PRO A 163 18.22 -38.92 4.75
C PRO A 163 18.71 -40.00 3.80
N THR A 164 17.82 -40.45 2.91
CA THR A 164 18.26 -40.96 1.62
C THR A 164 18.84 -39.76 0.88
N VAL A 165 20.01 -39.90 0.26
CA VAL A 165 20.63 -38.82 -0.53
C VAL A 165 19.68 -38.47 -1.68
N VAL A 166 18.79 -37.50 -1.46
CA VAL A 166 17.89 -36.97 -2.48
C VAL A 166 18.72 -35.98 -3.27
N GLN A 167 18.96 -36.28 -4.55
CA GLN A 167 19.50 -35.31 -5.49
C GLN A 167 18.44 -34.20 -5.63
N LEU A 168 18.70 -33.04 -5.02
CA LEU A 168 17.72 -31.95 -4.89
C LEU A 168 17.67 -31.06 -6.14
N LEU A 169 18.77 -30.97 -6.90
CA LEU A 169 18.82 -30.20 -8.15
C LEU A 169 18.65 -31.08 -9.39
N SER A 170 17.92 -30.57 -10.38
CA SER A 170 17.87 -31.17 -11.72
C SER A 170 19.25 -31.25 -12.38
N THR A 171 19.46 -32.24 -13.27
CA THR A 171 20.67 -32.30 -14.10
C THR A 171 20.62 -31.23 -15.17
N GLY A 172 21.79 -30.82 -15.69
CA GLY A 172 21.84 -29.84 -16.77
C GLY A 172 21.07 -30.30 -18.01
N GLU A 173 21.14 -31.59 -18.36
CA GLU A 173 20.36 -32.16 -19.47
C GLU A 173 18.84 -32.11 -19.21
N ALA A 174 18.39 -32.40 -17.98
CA ALA A 174 16.98 -32.35 -17.63
C ALA A 174 16.44 -30.91 -17.62
N PHE A 175 17.25 -29.94 -17.22
CA PHE A 175 16.94 -28.52 -17.31
C PHE A 175 16.85 -28.09 -18.78
N LEU A 176 17.89 -28.36 -19.57
CA LEU A 176 17.96 -28.00 -20.98
C LEU A 176 16.83 -28.62 -21.82
N GLY A 177 16.41 -29.85 -21.52
CA GLY A 177 15.29 -30.49 -22.19
C GLY A 177 13.93 -29.80 -21.98
N LYS A 178 13.82 -28.88 -21.01
CA LYS A 178 12.64 -28.02 -20.77
C LYS A 178 12.83 -26.60 -21.30
N THR A 179 14.04 -26.24 -21.73
CA THR A 179 14.41 -24.89 -22.20
C THR A 179 15.00 -24.93 -23.62
N ASP A 180 15.59 -23.84 -24.09
CA ASP A 180 16.25 -23.78 -25.40
C ASP A 180 17.72 -24.23 -25.31
N HIS A 181 18.06 -25.35 -25.96
CA HIS A 181 19.44 -25.86 -26.02
C HIS A 181 20.40 -24.95 -26.82
N THR A 182 19.90 -23.96 -27.56
CA THR A 182 20.72 -23.04 -28.34
C THR A 182 21.01 -21.72 -27.61
N ASP A 183 20.28 -21.44 -26.52
CA ASP A 183 20.49 -20.24 -25.72
C ASP A 183 21.74 -20.40 -24.83
N VAL A 184 22.68 -19.46 -24.97
CA VAL A 184 23.98 -19.48 -24.27
C VAL A 184 23.80 -19.37 -22.75
N ALA A 185 22.79 -18.63 -22.26
CA ALA A 185 22.53 -18.52 -20.83
C ALA A 185 22.03 -19.85 -20.26
N PHE A 186 21.13 -20.54 -20.97
CA PHE A 186 20.66 -21.86 -20.54
C PHE A 186 21.77 -22.92 -20.59
N GLN A 187 22.63 -22.92 -21.61
CA GLN A 187 23.79 -23.80 -21.64
C GLN A 187 24.71 -23.58 -20.43
N ASN A 188 25.03 -22.32 -20.11
CA ASN A 188 25.85 -21.98 -18.95
C ASN A 188 25.21 -22.45 -17.62
N ILE A 189 23.90 -22.27 -17.45
CA ILE A 189 23.17 -22.77 -16.28
C ILE A 189 23.23 -24.31 -16.22
N GLY A 190 23.01 -24.99 -17.36
CA GLY A 190 23.09 -26.45 -17.44
C GLY A 190 24.47 -26.99 -17.06
N ASP A 191 25.54 -26.34 -17.51
CA ASP A 191 26.92 -26.70 -17.16
C ASP A 191 27.19 -26.51 -15.67
N LEU A 192 26.70 -25.42 -15.06
CA LEU A 192 26.81 -25.17 -13.63
C LEU A 192 26.05 -26.22 -12.81
N LEU A 193 24.84 -26.63 -13.24
CA LEU A 193 24.07 -27.71 -12.60
C LEU A 193 24.83 -29.04 -12.65
N ASN A 194 25.45 -29.36 -13.79
CA ASN A 194 26.26 -30.57 -13.91
C ASN A 194 27.49 -30.51 -12.98
N ARG A 195 28.17 -29.37 -12.90
CA ARG A 195 29.28 -29.16 -11.96
C ARG A 195 28.84 -29.31 -10.50
N TYR A 196 27.67 -28.76 -10.13
CA TYR A 196 27.13 -28.92 -8.79
C TYR A 196 26.88 -30.39 -8.45
N ASN A 197 26.21 -31.12 -9.35
CA ASN A 197 25.88 -32.53 -9.15
C ASN A 197 27.14 -33.42 -9.00
N LEU A 198 28.22 -33.12 -9.74
CA LEU A 198 29.50 -33.81 -9.58
C LEU A 198 30.11 -33.63 -8.18
N GLU A 199 29.94 -32.45 -7.56
CA GLU A 199 30.34 -32.21 -6.17
C GLU A 199 29.34 -32.81 -5.17
N ALA A 200 28.05 -32.82 -5.51
CA ALA A 200 26.98 -33.40 -4.71
C ALA A 200 27.17 -34.90 -4.47
N ASP A 201 27.62 -35.63 -5.48
CA ASP A 201 27.81 -37.08 -5.47
C ASP A 201 29.05 -37.54 -4.69
N LYS A 202 29.92 -36.62 -4.23
CA LYS A 202 31.11 -36.99 -3.45
C LYS A 202 30.71 -37.49 -2.05
N PRO A 203 31.06 -38.72 -1.66
CA PRO A 203 30.73 -39.24 -0.33
C PRO A 203 31.56 -38.55 0.74
N ASN A 204 30.94 -38.25 1.90
CA ASN A 204 31.58 -37.61 3.06
C ASN A 204 32.34 -36.31 2.68
N PRO A 205 31.63 -35.28 2.18
CA PRO A 205 32.27 -34.06 1.72
C PRO A 205 33.02 -33.38 2.88
N ASN A 206 34.29 -33.03 2.66
CA ASN A 206 35.06 -32.21 3.58
C ASN A 206 34.67 -30.72 3.41
N ALA A 207 35.27 -29.84 4.22
CA ALA A 207 34.98 -28.41 4.17
C ALA A 207 35.22 -27.79 2.78
N ASP A 208 36.30 -28.17 2.09
CA ASP A 208 36.61 -27.67 0.75
C ASP A 208 35.50 -28.02 -0.27
N VAL A 209 35.00 -29.25 -0.26
CA VAL A 209 33.90 -29.68 -1.14
C VAL A 209 32.62 -28.93 -0.82
N LEU A 210 32.32 -28.69 0.47
CA LEU A 210 31.14 -27.93 0.89
C LEU A 210 31.23 -26.45 0.47
N ASN A 211 32.40 -25.82 0.64
CA ASN A 211 32.67 -24.46 0.17
C ASN A 211 32.56 -24.36 -1.36
N GLN A 212 33.02 -25.39 -2.09
CA GLN A 212 32.88 -25.46 -3.54
C GLN A 212 31.40 -25.58 -3.96
N LYS A 213 30.58 -26.35 -3.23
CA LYS A 213 29.12 -26.42 -3.47
C LYS A 213 28.46 -25.05 -3.30
N PHE A 214 28.74 -24.32 -2.21
CA PHE A 214 28.24 -22.95 -2.01
C PHE A 214 28.63 -22.04 -3.18
N SER A 215 29.90 -22.06 -3.57
CA SER A 215 30.41 -21.26 -4.70
C SER A 215 29.70 -21.56 -6.02
N ILE A 216 29.47 -22.84 -6.33
CA ILE A 216 28.75 -23.23 -7.56
C ILE A 216 27.27 -22.84 -7.47
N LEU A 217 26.62 -23.05 -6.33
CA LEU A 217 25.21 -22.71 -6.14
C LEU A 217 24.96 -21.20 -6.30
N ARG A 218 25.86 -20.37 -5.77
CA ARG A 218 25.87 -18.92 -6.00
C ARG A 218 26.03 -18.56 -7.48
N GLN A 219 26.93 -19.24 -8.20
CA GLN A 219 27.08 -19.04 -9.65
C GLN A 219 25.80 -19.38 -10.42
N ILE A 220 25.08 -20.43 -10.01
CA ILE A 220 23.78 -20.79 -10.60
C ILE A 220 22.77 -19.67 -10.34
N ASP A 221 22.62 -19.23 -9.09
CA ASP A 221 21.71 -18.14 -8.72
C ASP A 221 22.01 -16.84 -9.49
N HIS A 222 23.28 -16.44 -9.60
CA HIS A 222 23.70 -15.28 -10.39
C HIS A 222 23.32 -15.42 -11.87
N ALA A 223 23.54 -16.61 -12.46
CA ALA A 223 23.16 -16.87 -13.84
C ALA A 223 21.63 -16.79 -14.05
N ILE A 224 20.85 -17.31 -13.09
CA ILE A 224 19.39 -17.20 -13.07
C ILE A 224 18.94 -15.73 -13.00
N TYR A 225 19.50 -14.93 -12.08
CA TYR A 225 19.13 -13.52 -11.92
C TYR A 225 19.55 -12.67 -13.13
N SER A 226 20.71 -12.94 -13.70
CA SER A 226 21.17 -12.31 -14.93
C SER A 226 20.22 -12.59 -16.10
N TRP A 227 19.75 -13.85 -16.24
CA TRP A 227 18.74 -14.21 -17.23
C TRP A 227 17.42 -13.46 -17.01
N PHE A 228 16.90 -13.42 -15.77
CA PHE A 228 15.71 -12.63 -15.46
C PHE A 228 15.89 -11.14 -15.78
N GLY A 229 17.08 -10.59 -15.57
CA GLY A 229 17.42 -9.21 -15.94
C GLY A 229 17.34 -8.98 -17.45
N GLN A 230 17.84 -9.92 -18.27
CA GLN A 230 17.71 -9.85 -19.72
C GLN A 230 16.24 -9.94 -20.19
N VAL A 231 15.46 -10.83 -19.58
CA VAL A 231 14.00 -10.93 -19.84
C VAL A 231 13.31 -9.61 -19.47
N THR A 232 13.65 -9.04 -18.32
CA THR A 232 13.12 -7.74 -17.86
C THR A 232 13.43 -6.63 -18.85
N ILE A 233 14.59 -6.61 -19.51
CA ILE A 233 14.90 -5.59 -20.53
C ILE A 233 13.97 -5.72 -21.75
N ASN A 234 13.66 -6.94 -22.16
CA ASN A 234 12.93 -7.23 -23.39
C ASN A 234 11.40 -7.32 -23.21
N HIS A 235 10.92 -7.52 -21.98
CA HIS A 235 9.51 -7.73 -21.66
C HIS A 235 9.09 -6.93 -20.42
N SER A 236 7.91 -6.32 -20.46
CA SER A 236 7.35 -5.58 -19.32
C SER A 236 6.82 -6.49 -18.19
N GLU A 237 6.62 -7.78 -18.48
CA GLU A 237 6.11 -8.81 -17.57
C GLU A 237 6.97 -10.07 -17.74
N LEU A 238 7.41 -10.66 -16.64
CA LEU A 238 8.25 -11.87 -16.70
C LEU A 238 7.49 -13.04 -17.33
N ALA A 239 6.20 -13.17 -17.04
CA ALA A 239 5.34 -14.24 -17.55
C ALA A 239 5.17 -14.25 -19.08
N ARG A 240 5.53 -13.17 -19.78
CA ARG A 240 5.48 -13.12 -21.26
C ARG A 240 6.62 -13.89 -21.92
N ASN A 241 7.70 -14.17 -21.19
CA ASN A 241 8.73 -15.09 -21.67
C ASN A 241 8.31 -16.54 -21.37
N HIS A 242 8.34 -17.38 -22.39
CA HIS A 242 7.82 -18.75 -22.32
C HIS A 242 8.66 -19.70 -21.46
N HIS A 243 9.87 -19.31 -21.04
CA HIS A 243 10.75 -20.07 -20.16
C HIS A 243 10.74 -19.59 -18.70
N SER A 244 9.97 -18.55 -18.37
CA SER A 244 9.97 -17.98 -17.02
C SER A 244 9.50 -18.97 -15.95
N ASN A 245 8.59 -19.88 -16.28
CA ASN A 245 8.10 -20.87 -15.33
C ASN A 245 9.20 -21.88 -14.97
N GLU A 246 9.96 -22.34 -15.96
CA GLU A 246 11.09 -23.26 -15.80
C GLU A 246 12.20 -22.61 -14.97
N MET A 247 12.47 -21.33 -15.22
CA MET A 247 13.48 -20.57 -14.47
C MET A 247 13.06 -20.29 -13.02
N HIS A 248 11.78 -20.01 -12.77
CA HIS A 248 11.27 -19.91 -11.39
C HIS A 248 11.31 -21.27 -10.67
N ALA A 249 11.00 -22.37 -11.36
CA ALA A 249 11.11 -23.70 -10.79
C ALA A 249 12.55 -24.03 -10.40
N LEU A 250 13.52 -23.73 -11.28
CA LEU A 250 14.94 -23.93 -10.98
C LEU A 250 15.41 -23.06 -9.81
N LEU A 251 15.00 -21.79 -9.76
CA LEU A 251 15.31 -20.92 -8.62
C LEU A 251 14.80 -21.50 -7.29
N ASN A 252 13.62 -22.10 -7.30
CA ASN A 252 13.05 -22.73 -6.12
C ASN A 252 13.80 -24.02 -5.73
N GLU A 253 14.32 -24.78 -6.71
CA GLU A 253 15.24 -25.91 -6.48
C GLU A 253 16.55 -25.43 -5.83
N THR A 254 17.17 -24.37 -6.35
CA THR A 254 18.43 -23.83 -5.79
C THR A 254 18.26 -23.22 -4.41
N GLU A 255 17.14 -22.54 -4.16
CA GLU A 255 16.78 -22.04 -2.83
C GLU A 255 16.62 -23.18 -1.82
N THR A 256 15.92 -24.25 -2.21
CA THR A 256 15.72 -25.43 -1.35
C THR A 256 17.06 -26.11 -1.04
N GLU A 257 17.92 -26.31 -2.03
CA GLU A 257 19.26 -26.89 -1.83
C GLU A 257 20.13 -26.00 -0.93
N HIS A 258 20.10 -24.68 -1.12
CA HIS A 258 20.85 -23.74 -0.28
C HIS A 258 20.40 -23.81 1.18
N ILE A 259 19.08 -23.91 1.43
CA ILE A 259 18.52 -24.09 2.77
C ILE A 259 19.08 -25.34 3.45
N HIS A 260 19.09 -26.47 2.74
CA HIS A 260 19.62 -27.73 3.28
C HIS A 260 21.13 -27.67 3.51
N LEU A 261 21.89 -27.12 2.57
CA LEU A 261 23.35 -27.03 2.69
C LEU A 261 23.77 -26.13 3.85
N VAL A 262 23.11 -24.98 4.05
CA VAL A 262 23.36 -24.11 5.21
C VAL A 262 23.03 -24.82 6.51
N ASP A 263 21.89 -25.50 6.61
CA ASP A 263 21.54 -26.18 7.86
C ASP A 263 22.46 -27.36 8.19
N GLN A 264 22.92 -28.10 7.16
CA GLN A 264 23.90 -29.18 7.32
C GLN A 264 25.27 -28.68 7.82
N THR A 265 25.64 -27.44 7.47
CA THR A 265 27.01 -26.94 7.67
C THR A 265 27.13 -25.86 8.74
N LYS A 266 26.02 -25.36 9.29
CA LYS A 266 26.00 -24.26 10.28
C LYS A 266 26.91 -24.49 11.50
N ASP A 267 27.13 -25.74 11.90
CA ASP A 267 27.95 -26.12 13.05
C ASP A 267 29.42 -26.43 12.67
N ASN A 268 29.76 -26.46 11.37
CA ASN A 268 31.11 -26.72 10.89
C ASN A 268 31.88 -25.41 10.69
N LEU A 269 32.86 -25.16 11.58
CA LEU A 269 33.65 -23.92 11.58
C LEU A 269 34.60 -23.75 10.40
N GLU A 270 34.89 -24.84 9.66
CA GLU A 270 35.75 -24.81 8.47
C GLU A 270 34.95 -24.48 7.19
N VAL A 271 33.62 -24.48 7.26
CA VAL A 271 32.74 -24.15 6.14
C VAL A 271 32.28 -22.71 6.28
N LEU A 272 32.56 -21.91 5.26
CA LEU A 272 32.12 -20.54 5.16
C LEU A 272 31.01 -20.50 4.11
N PRO A 273 29.74 -20.35 4.50
CA PRO A 273 28.63 -20.44 3.55
C PRO A 273 28.51 -19.18 2.67
N PHE A 274 29.38 -18.19 2.84
CA PHE A 274 29.41 -16.93 2.11
C PHE A 274 30.71 -16.75 1.32
N GLU A 275 30.71 -15.84 0.34
CA GLU A 275 31.87 -15.53 -0.49
C GLU A 275 32.98 -14.90 0.35
N THR A 276 34.22 -15.31 0.13
CA THR A 276 35.40 -14.72 0.78
C THR A 276 36.46 -14.29 -0.21
N ASN A 277 36.23 -14.52 -1.51
CA ASN A 277 37.08 -14.00 -2.56
C ASN A 277 37.17 -12.47 -2.41
N ASP A 278 38.40 -11.96 -2.51
CA ASP A 278 38.72 -10.52 -2.40
C ASP A 278 38.53 -9.88 -1.01
N MET A 279 38.31 -10.68 0.04
CA MET A 279 38.29 -10.19 1.43
C MET A 279 39.63 -10.34 2.13
N GLU A 280 39.94 -9.37 2.99
CA GLU A 280 41.08 -9.46 3.90
C GLU A 280 40.81 -10.45 5.04
N ALA A 281 41.85 -11.05 5.61
CA ALA A 281 41.70 -12.07 6.66
C ALA A 281 40.92 -11.57 7.89
N GLU A 282 41.10 -10.31 8.28
CA GLU A 282 40.36 -9.68 9.39
C GLU A 282 38.86 -9.55 9.07
N GLU A 283 38.53 -9.27 7.80
CA GLU A 283 37.14 -9.20 7.36
C GLU A 283 36.49 -10.59 7.39
N ILE A 284 37.20 -11.62 6.90
CA ILE A 284 36.75 -13.02 6.94
C ILE A 284 36.53 -13.47 8.40
N GLU A 285 37.46 -13.17 9.30
CA GLU A 285 37.34 -13.51 10.73
C GLU A 285 36.11 -12.86 11.35
N SER A 286 35.94 -11.55 11.14
CA SER A 286 34.78 -10.82 11.68
C SER A 286 33.44 -11.31 11.10
N LEU A 287 33.38 -11.73 9.83
CA LEU A 287 32.17 -12.33 9.25
C LEU A 287 31.89 -13.73 9.79
N THR A 288 32.95 -14.50 10.00
CA THR A 288 32.86 -15.83 10.62
C THR A 288 32.30 -15.72 12.04
N GLU A 289 32.75 -14.73 12.82
CA GLU A 289 32.19 -14.42 14.14
C GLU A 289 30.72 -13.99 14.08
N LEU A 290 30.38 -13.12 13.12
CA LEU A 290 28.99 -12.71 12.90
C LEU A 290 28.11 -13.93 12.60
N TRP A 291 28.50 -14.79 11.66
CA TRP A 291 27.77 -16.01 11.32
C TRP A 291 27.58 -16.93 12.52
N ARG A 292 28.65 -17.19 13.29
CA ARG A 292 28.57 -17.97 14.53
C ARG A 292 27.58 -17.37 15.51
N SER A 293 27.59 -16.04 15.67
CA SER A 293 26.69 -15.37 16.60
C SER A 293 25.22 -15.48 16.22
N VAL A 294 24.93 -15.55 14.91
CA VAL A 294 23.57 -15.78 14.40
C VAL A 294 23.16 -17.23 14.64
N VAL A 295 24.02 -18.20 14.29
CA VAL A 295 23.72 -19.64 14.46
C VAL A 295 23.54 -20.02 15.92
N GLN A 296 24.39 -19.47 16.80
CA GLN A 296 24.36 -19.74 18.24
C GLN A 296 23.44 -18.79 19.01
N GLU A 297 22.81 -17.84 18.31
CA GLU A 297 21.95 -16.80 18.89
C GLU A 297 22.62 -16.03 20.03
N THR A 298 23.93 -15.82 19.97
CA THR A 298 24.69 -15.07 20.99
C THR A 298 24.70 -13.57 20.72
N GLY A 299 24.47 -13.15 19.47
CA GLY A 299 24.41 -11.75 19.05
C GLY A 299 23.06 -11.06 19.30
N LYS A 300 22.87 -9.88 18.70
CA LYS A 300 21.60 -9.12 18.78
C LYS A 300 20.55 -9.58 17.77
N ILE A 301 20.96 -10.27 16.71
CA ILE A 301 20.04 -10.93 15.78
C ILE A 301 19.57 -12.24 16.42
N LYS A 302 18.25 -12.41 16.57
CA LYS A 302 17.61 -13.56 17.22
C LYS A 302 16.61 -14.19 16.26
N LEU A 303 16.63 -15.52 16.12
CA LEU A 303 15.65 -16.25 15.34
C LEU A 303 14.55 -16.77 16.27
N VAL A 304 13.30 -16.40 15.99
CA VAL A 304 12.14 -16.76 16.81
C VAL A 304 11.04 -17.31 15.92
N GLY A 305 11.27 -18.52 15.39
CA GLY A 305 10.36 -19.24 14.50
C GLY A 305 10.44 -20.75 14.68
N GLY A 306 9.63 -21.50 13.93
CA GLY A 306 9.81 -22.96 13.84
C GLY A 306 11.13 -23.35 13.17
N ASP A 307 11.59 -24.59 13.37
CA ASP A 307 12.89 -25.04 12.84
C ASP A 307 13.02 -24.85 11.32
N ALA A 308 12.01 -25.24 10.55
CA ALA A 308 11.98 -25.07 9.09
C ALA A 308 12.06 -23.58 8.67
N TYR A 309 11.40 -22.70 9.43
CA TYR A 309 11.49 -21.26 9.21
C TYR A 309 12.91 -20.76 9.51
N ASN A 310 13.47 -21.13 10.65
CA ASN A 310 14.81 -20.73 11.04
C ASN A 310 15.89 -21.24 10.07
N MET A 311 15.72 -22.45 9.51
CA MET A 311 16.55 -22.97 8.42
C MET A 311 16.51 -22.06 7.20
N LYS A 312 15.30 -21.67 6.77
CA LYS A 312 15.09 -20.73 5.67
C LYS A 312 15.76 -19.37 5.94
N ILE A 313 15.53 -18.78 7.11
CA ILE A 313 16.11 -17.48 7.47
C ILE A 313 17.64 -17.52 7.53
N ARG A 314 18.24 -18.58 8.09
CA ARG A 314 19.69 -18.76 8.06
C ARG A 314 20.25 -18.74 6.64
N SER A 315 19.58 -19.44 5.72
CA SER A 315 19.91 -19.46 4.30
C SER A 315 19.79 -18.07 3.65
N GLU A 316 18.71 -17.33 3.92
CA GLU A 316 18.53 -15.97 3.43
C GLU A 316 19.59 -15.00 4.00
N LEU A 317 19.92 -15.10 5.29
CA LEU A 317 20.97 -14.30 5.92
C LEU A 317 22.34 -14.55 5.30
N VAL A 318 22.68 -15.81 4.98
CA VAL A 318 23.91 -16.16 4.26
C VAL A 318 23.95 -15.48 2.88
N LYS A 319 22.86 -15.52 2.12
CA LYS A 319 22.79 -14.82 0.83
C LYS A 319 22.93 -13.31 0.99
N ILE A 320 22.36 -12.71 2.04
CA ILE A 320 22.60 -11.29 2.34
C ILE A 320 24.08 -11.05 2.63
N MET A 321 24.72 -11.93 3.42
CA MET A 321 26.15 -11.86 3.71
C MET A 321 26.96 -11.81 2.41
N ASP A 322 26.71 -12.61 1.38
CA ASP A 322 27.48 -12.59 0.11
C ASP A 322 27.76 -11.22 -0.55
N THR A 323 27.09 -10.15 -0.12
CA THR A 323 27.33 -8.76 -0.55
C THR A 323 28.01 -7.91 0.53
N LYS A 324 28.89 -6.99 0.11
CA LYS A 324 29.54 -6.02 1.01
C LYS A 324 28.55 -5.22 1.86
N GLU A 325 27.46 -4.75 1.26
CA GLU A 325 26.43 -3.99 1.94
C GLU A 325 25.62 -4.86 2.91
N GLY A 326 25.36 -6.11 2.57
CA GLY A 326 24.70 -7.05 3.48
C GLY A 326 25.56 -7.40 4.70
N HIS A 327 26.87 -7.59 4.52
CA HIS A 327 27.81 -7.71 5.65
C HIS A 327 27.74 -6.50 6.60
N MET A 328 27.78 -5.29 6.05
CA MET A 328 27.71 -4.06 6.83
C MET A 328 26.39 -3.94 7.58
N LEU A 329 25.26 -4.27 6.92
CA LEU A 329 23.93 -4.27 7.51
C LEU A 329 23.86 -5.23 8.70
N LEU A 330 24.25 -6.49 8.49
CA LEU A 330 24.14 -7.53 9.50
C LEU A 330 25.12 -7.29 10.67
N ARG A 331 26.34 -6.82 10.41
CA ARG A 331 27.26 -6.38 11.46
C ARG A 331 26.63 -5.27 12.31
N TYR A 332 26.12 -4.23 11.67
CA TYR A 332 25.50 -3.10 12.36
C TYR A 332 24.33 -3.55 13.26
N LEU A 333 23.44 -4.38 12.73
CA LEU A 333 22.31 -4.93 13.47
C LEU A 333 22.74 -5.83 14.63
N ASN A 334 23.87 -6.52 14.48
CA ASN A 334 24.36 -7.45 15.48
C ASN A 334 25.29 -6.84 16.54
N THR A 335 25.77 -5.60 16.33
CA THR A 335 26.66 -4.91 17.30
C THR A 335 25.98 -4.68 18.65
N GLU A 336 26.73 -4.77 19.75
CA GLU A 336 26.26 -4.19 21.01
C GLU A 336 26.19 -2.67 20.87
N THR A 337 25.02 -2.07 21.12
CA THR A 337 24.84 -0.61 21.00
C THR A 337 25.84 0.14 21.88
N LEU A 338 26.59 1.07 21.29
CA LEU A 338 27.67 1.82 21.96
C LEU A 338 27.21 2.64 23.19
N ASN A 339 25.91 2.91 23.37
CA ASN A 339 25.40 3.85 24.37
C ASN A 339 24.15 3.40 25.16
N ALA A 340 23.68 2.15 25.06
CA ALA A 340 22.48 1.72 25.79
C ALA A 340 22.83 1.17 27.19
N PRO A 341 22.27 1.73 28.29
CA PRO A 341 22.49 1.24 29.66
C PRO A 341 21.59 0.06 30.05
N LEU A 342 20.92 -0.59 29.11
CA LEU A 342 19.96 -1.65 29.40
C LEU A 342 20.55 -3.04 29.11
N ALA A 343 20.30 -3.97 30.03
CA ALA A 343 20.39 -5.40 29.78
C ALA A 343 19.22 -5.80 28.87
N ASP A 344 19.29 -5.45 27.57
CA ASP A 344 18.06 -5.06 26.89
C ASP A 344 17.58 -5.99 25.78
N ALA A 345 16.61 -6.86 26.08
CA ALA A 345 15.91 -7.62 25.07
C ALA A 345 15.21 -6.72 24.02
N MET A 346 14.84 -5.48 24.39
CA MET A 346 14.16 -4.52 23.52
C MET A 346 15.06 -3.89 22.46
N THR A 347 16.37 -4.19 22.47
CA THR A 347 17.35 -3.76 21.45
C THR A 347 17.71 -4.86 20.46
N ASN A 348 17.18 -6.07 20.62
CA ASN A 348 17.44 -7.18 19.72
C ASN A 348 16.64 -7.03 18.41
N ILE A 349 17.12 -7.70 17.37
CA ILE A 349 16.43 -7.84 16.09
C ILE A 349 15.90 -9.27 16.04
N TYR A 350 14.62 -9.44 16.30
CA TYR A 350 13.94 -10.73 16.27
C TYR A 350 13.41 -11.02 14.88
N ILE A 351 13.81 -12.12 14.26
CA ILE A 351 13.28 -12.56 12.96
C ILE A 351 12.40 -13.79 13.20
N GLY A 352 11.10 -13.69 12.93
CA GLY A 352 10.13 -14.73 13.25
C GLY A 352 8.91 -14.76 12.33
N GLU A 353 8.01 -15.72 12.54
CA GLU A 353 6.80 -15.87 11.74
C GLU A 353 5.65 -15.03 12.30
N ILE A 354 5.51 -15.05 13.63
CA ILE A 354 4.42 -14.44 14.38
C ILE A 354 4.93 -13.90 15.72
N THR A 355 4.33 -12.80 16.18
CA THR A 355 4.79 -12.06 17.36
C THR A 355 4.74 -12.85 18.67
N ASN A 356 3.88 -13.86 18.79
CA ASN A 356 3.81 -14.70 19.98
C ASN A 356 5.06 -15.61 20.17
N GLN A 357 5.95 -15.68 19.17
CA GLN A 357 7.24 -16.35 19.28
C GLN A 357 8.29 -15.48 19.98
N LEU A 358 8.01 -14.18 20.20
CA LEU A 358 8.90 -13.30 20.95
C LEU A 358 9.08 -13.79 22.39
N PRO A 359 10.27 -13.60 22.99
CA PRO A 359 10.51 -13.97 24.38
C PRO A 359 9.55 -13.26 25.34
N ALA A 360 9.17 -13.94 26.42
CA ALA A 360 8.26 -13.39 27.43
C ALA A 360 8.77 -12.06 28.04
N VAL A 361 10.10 -11.85 28.10
CA VAL A 361 10.68 -10.57 28.57
C VAL A 361 10.33 -9.41 27.65
N VAL A 362 10.22 -9.63 26.33
CA VAL A 362 9.79 -8.62 25.36
C VAL A 362 8.29 -8.43 25.44
N LEU A 363 7.53 -9.54 25.41
CA LEU A 363 6.06 -9.50 25.39
C LEU A 363 5.43 -8.88 26.65
N ASN A 364 6.11 -8.98 27.79
CA ASN A 364 5.66 -8.40 29.05
C ASN A 364 6.29 -7.03 29.35
N ASP A 365 7.11 -6.49 28.44
CA ASP A 365 7.69 -5.17 28.60
C ASP A 365 6.59 -4.11 28.55
N GLN A 366 6.60 -3.16 29.49
CA GLN A 366 5.61 -2.09 29.55
C GLN A 366 5.70 -1.15 28.34
N ASP A 367 6.88 -1.09 27.73
CA ASP A 367 7.16 -0.26 26.57
C ASP A 367 6.96 -1.04 25.26
N ILE A 368 6.39 -2.25 25.27
CA ILE A 368 6.13 -2.97 24.02
C ILE A 368 5.16 -2.20 23.12
N ASN A 369 5.47 -2.17 21.83
CA ASN A 369 4.64 -1.60 20.79
C ASN A 369 3.34 -2.40 20.64
N THR A 370 2.22 -1.76 20.92
CA THR A 370 0.89 -2.36 20.80
C THR A 370 0.54 -2.77 19.37
N ASP A 371 1.19 -2.17 18.38
CA ASP A 371 0.95 -2.44 16.96
C ASP A 371 1.72 -3.66 16.41
N LEU A 372 2.56 -4.32 17.21
CA LEU A 372 3.27 -5.55 16.78
C LEU A 372 2.29 -6.62 16.26
N ASN A 373 1.09 -6.72 16.85
CA ASN A 373 0.10 -7.69 16.40
C ASN A 373 -0.64 -7.29 15.12
N ASN A 374 -0.39 -6.07 14.61
CA ASN A 374 -0.99 -5.63 13.37
C ASN A 374 -0.22 -6.21 12.18
N LEU A 375 -0.60 -7.44 11.80
CA LEU A 375 0.02 -8.17 10.70
C LEU A 375 0.03 -7.40 9.37
N LEU A 376 -0.74 -6.32 9.26
CA LEU A 376 -0.94 -5.50 8.06
C LEU A 376 -0.02 -4.27 7.97
N GLN A 377 0.69 -3.89 9.03
CA GLN A 377 1.30 -2.55 9.12
C GLN A 377 2.75 -2.43 8.63
N SER A 378 3.52 -3.52 8.62
CA SER A 378 4.84 -3.64 8.00
C SER A 378 5.40 -5.03 8.35
N GLU A 379 6.34 -5.55 7.56
CA GLU A 379 6.97 -6.83 7.89
C GLU A 379 8.07 -6.66 8.97
N ALA A 380 8.77 -5.51 9.00
CA ALA A 380 9.56 -5.04 10.14
C ALA A 380 8.79 -4.05 11.03
N GLN A 381 8.74 -4.33 12.33
CA GLN A 381 8.02 -3.54 13.32
C GLN A 381 8.90 -3.23 14.53
N PRO A 382 8.92 -1.98 15.03
CA PRO A 382 9.74 -1.61 16.18
C PRO A 382 9.17 -2.20 17.48
N LEU A 383 10.06 -2.62 18.39
CA LEU A 383 9.68 -3.24 19.66
C LEU A 383 9.18 -2.22 20.70
N GLY A 384 9.87 -1.08 20.90
CA GLY A 384 9.56 -0.14 22.00
C GLY A 384 8.67 1.04 21.61
N ASN A 385 7.54 1.30 22.27
CA ASN A 385 6.36 2.10 21.89
C ASN A 385 6.55 3.62 21.70
N ASP A 386 7.66 4.20 22.18
CA ASP A 386 7.82 5.66 22.19
C ASP A 386 8.10 6.21 20.78
N GLU A 387 7.24 7.14 20.40
CA GLU A 387 7.22 7.82 19.12
C GLU A 387 8.49 8.68 18.90
N ALA A 388 9.10 9.17 19.98
CA ALA A 388 10.33 9.96 19.96
C ALA A 388 11.61 9.11 19.88
N LEU A 389 11.58 7.86 20.35
CA LEU A 389 12.77 7.00 20.36
C LEU A 389 13.14 6.52 18.94
N ARG A 390 12.18 6.48 18.02
CA ARG A 390 12.33 5.82 16.71
C ARG A 390 12.70 6.77 15.58
N ARG A 391 12.25 8.02 15.65
CA ARG A 391 12.06 8.87 14.47
C ARG A 391 13.21 9.83 14.23
N LEU A 392 13.45 10.08 12.95
CA LEU A 392 14.18 11.25 12.50
C LEU A 392 13.43 12.50 12.96
N GLY A 393 14.09 13.33 13.78
CA GLY A 393 13.54 14.58 14.28
C GLY A 393 13.14 15.53 13.16
N GLU A 394 12.23 16.45 13.46
CA GLU A 394 11.84 17.49 12.50
C GLU A 394 13.04 18.37 12.13
N GLY A 395 13.10 18.77 10.86
CA GLY A 395 14.16 19.61 10.34
C GLY A 395 14.24 20.94 11.10
N SER A 396 15.36 21.19 11.78
CA SER A 396 15.65 22.47 12.42
C SER A 396 16.76 23.21 11.67
N ALA A 397 16.67 24.55 11.59
CA ALA A 397 17.69 25.33 10.89
C ALA A 397 19.09 25.14 11.50
N LEU A 398 20.11 25.07 10.65
CA LEU A 398 21.51 25.09 11.07
C LEU A 398 21.88 26.46 11.68
N GLU A 399 22.13 26.49 12.99
CA GLU A 399 22.78 27.65 13.63
C GLU A 399 24.30 27.66 13.34
N GLU A 400 24.85 28.81 12.93
CA GLU A 400 26.25 28.98 12.47
C GLU A 400 27.33 28.60 13.50
N ASN A 401 26.98 28.43 14.79
CA ASN A 401 27.93 28.20 15.89
C ASN A 401 27.68 26.92 16.70
N ASP A 402 26.90 25.97 16.18
CA ASP A 402 26.59 24.77 16.94
C ASP A 402 27.79 23.80 16.94
N ALA A 403 28.53 23.77 18.05
CA ALA A 403 29.71 22.93 18.25
C ALA A 403 29.42 21.42 18.08
N GLY A 404 28.14 21.02 18.08
CA GLY A 404 27.68 19.64 17.79
C GLY A 404 27.71 19.22 16.32
N ASN A 405 27.96 20.14 15.37
CA ASN A 405 27.86 19.85 13.93
C ASN A 405 28.84 18.78 13.43
N ASN A 406 29.98 18.56 14.10
CA ASN A 406 30.95 17.51 13.70
C ASN A 406 30.38 16.08 13.80
N ASN A 407 29.26 15.90 14.52
CA ASN A 407 28.58 14.62 14.64
C ASN A 407 27.34 14.48 13.75
N LEU A 408 27.16 15.39 12.79
CA LEU A 408 26.15 15.29 11.74
C LEU A 408 26.81 15.00 10.39
N GLN A 409 26.11 14.28 9.52
CA GLN A 409 26.57 13.97 8.17
C GLN A 409 25.84 14.84 7.14
N ASN A 410 26.57 15.51 6.25
CA ASN A 410 25.95 16.19 5.11
C ASN A 410 25.39 15.14 4.14
N LEU A 411 24.11 15.30 3.79
CA LEU A 411 23.36 14.36 2.98
C LEU A 411 23.33 14.83 1.52
N ASN A 412 24.20 14.25 0.68
CA ASN A 412 24.19 14.49 -0.76
C ASN A 412 23.59 13.31 -1.53
N THR A 413 23.62 12.11 -0.95
CA THR A 413 23.15 10.87 -1.53
C THR A 413 22.44 10.02 -0.47
N ALA A 414 21.67 9.02 -0.91
CA ALA A 414 21.07 8.05 0.03
C ALA A 414 22.17 7.33 0.84
N THR A 415 23.31 7.02 0.20
CA THR A 415 24.47 6.38 0.83
C THR A 415 25.01 7.18 2.02
N ASP A 416 24.97 8.51 1.97
CA ASP A 416 25.40 9.36 3.09
C ASP A 416 24.52 9.14 4.33
N PHE A 417 23.21 8.93 4.14
CA PHE A 417 22.28 8.61 5.24
C PHE A 417 22.69 7.29 5.92
N ARG A 418 22.91 6.25 5.12
CA ARG A 418 23.36 4.94 5.58
C ARG A 418 24.68 5.04 6.35
N ASN A 419 25.64 5.76 5.79
CA ASN A 419 26.95 5.92 6.41
C ASN A 419 26.85 6.67 7.74
N ALA A 420 25.99 7.70 7.82
CA ALA A 420 25.72 8.40 9.08
C ALA A 420 25.16 7.45 10.15
N LEU A 421 24.18 6.62 9.77
CA LEU A 421 23.53 5.66 10.64
C LEU A 421 24.52 4.60 11.17
N VAL A 422 25.26 3.96 10.26
CA VAL A 422 26.20 2.87 10.60
C VAL A 422 27.40 3.39 11.41
N SER A 423 27.84 4.62 11.16
CA SER A 423 28.95 5.24 11.91
C SER A 423 28.53 5.88 13.25
N GLY A 424 27.26 5.75 13.63
CA GLY A 424 26.77 6.27 14.92
C GLY A 424 26.73 7.80 15.00
N LYS A 425 26.56 8.49 13.87
CA LYS A 425 26.30 9.94 13.86
C LYS A 425 25.00 10.24 14.59
N HIS A 426 24.85 11.46 15.09
CA HIS A 426 23.63 11.89 15.79
C HIS A 426 22.53 12.36 14.84
N GLY A 427 22.78 12.41 13.53
CA GLY A 427 21.82 12.91 12.55
C GLY A 427 22.46 13.29 11.23
N VAL A 428 21.66 13.90 10.37
CA VAL A 428 22.06 14.35 9.04
C VAL A 428 21.70 15.81 8.79
N ILE A 429 22.39 16.42 7.82
CA ILE A 429 22.11 17.76 7.31
C ILE A 429 21.61 17.64 5.88
N LEU A 430 20.43 18.18 5.60
CA LEU A 430 19.85 18.28 4.26
C LEU A 430 19.29 19.68 4.04
N ASN A 431 19.67 20.34 2.93
CA ASN A 431 19.33 21.73 2.58
C ASN A 431 19.40 22.73 3.75
N ASN A 432 20.50 22.73 4.50
CA ASN A 432 20.72 23.57 5.68
C ASN A 432 19.78 23.31 6.88
N ASN A 433 19.02 22.22 6.86
CA ASN A 433 18.26 21.73 7.99
C ASN A 433 18.96 20.53 8.63
N LYS A 434 18.99 20.49 9.97
CA LYS A 434 19.46 19.36 10.78
C LYS A 434 18.30 18.43 11.06
N TYR A 435 18.55 17.14 10.93
CA TYR A 435 17.63 16.06 11.23
C TYR A 435 18.32 15.11 12.20
N MET A 436 17.90 15.13 13.47
CA MET A 436 18.51 14.34 14.53
C MET A 436 17.96 12.92 14.53
N PHE A 437 18.82 11.93 14.73
CA PHE A 437 18.38 10.56 14.98
C PHE A 437 17.86 10.42 16.42
N GLY A 438 16.82 9.60 16.59
CA GLY A 438 16.29 9.20 17.89
C GLY A 438 17.21 8.24 18.65
N ALA A 439 16.75 7.73 19.78
CA ALA A 439 17.51 6.81 20.63
C ALA A 439 17.70 5.42 20.03
N GLY A 440 16.81 5.02 19.12
CA GLY A 440 16.75 3.71 18.50
C GLY A 440 16.02 2.67 19.35
N THR A 441 15.62 1.58 18.70
CA THR A 441 14.98 0.41 19.34
C THR A 441 15.26 -0.85 18.51
N GLY A 442 15.07 -2.02 19.11
CA GLY A 442 15.04 -3.28 18.38
C GLY A 442 13.79 -3.42 17.51
N SER A 443 13.73 -4.51 16.76
CA SER A 443 12.60 -4.77 15.88
C SER A 443 12.20 -6.24 15.91
N PHE A 444 10.95 -6.49 15.52
CA PHE A 444 10.47 -7.78 15.09
C PHE A 444 10.31 -7.75 13.57
N VAL A 445 10.92 -8.70 12.89
CA VAL A 445 11.00 -8.80 11.44
C VAL A 445 10.37 -10.10 11.01
N ARG A 446 9.51 -10.02 10.00
CA ARG A 446 8.96 -11.19 9.33
C ARG A 446 9.51 -11.24 7.92
N SER A 447 10.07 -12.37 7.51
CA SER A 447 10.24 -12.69 6.09
C SER A 447 8.96 -13.37 5.64
N VAL A 448 7.97 -12.60 5.17
CA VAL A 448 6.78 -13.18 4.58
C VAL A 448 7.04 -13.30 3.07
N PRO A 449 6.84 -14.47 2.44
CA PRO A 449 6.71 -14.52 0.99
C PRO A 449 5.36 -13.86 0.65
N GLY A 450 5.31 -12.54 0.71
CA GLY A 450 4.06 -11.80 0.69
C GLY A 450 3.34 -11.91 -0.66
N ASN A 451 2.01 -11.81 -0.63
CA ASN A 451 1.16 -11.39 -1.75
C ASN A 451 1.44 -9.94 -2.21
N GLU A 452 2.58 -9.39 -1.79
CA GLU A 452 3.06 -8.09 -2.18
C GLU A 452 3.14 -7.98 -3.69
N ALA A 453 2.89 -6.77 -4.16
CA ALA A 453 2.93 -6.45 -5.56
C ALA A 453 4.26 -6.83 -6.22
N ILE A 454 4.17 -7.23 -7.48
CA ILE A 454 5.32 -7.57 -8.31
C ILE A 454 6.23 -6.33 -8.39
N PRO A 455 7.47 -6.42 -7.89
CA PRO A 455 8.41 -5.31 -7.96
C PRO A 455 8.78 -5.04 -9.42
N TYR A 456 9.28 -3.84 -9.68
CA TYR A 456 9.63 -3.41 -11.03
C TYR A 456 10.94 -2.59 -11.04
N ASN A 457 11.57 -2.47 -12.20
CA ASN A 457 12.71 -1.58 -12.45
C ASN A 457 12.26 -0.16 -12.86
N ASP A 458 13.19 0.78 -13.05
CA ASP A 458 12.85 2.18 -13.41
C ASP A 458 11.98 2.34 -14.68
N ASN A 459 11.89 1.32 -15.55
CA ASN A 459 11.04 1.28 -16.74
C ASN A 459 9.68 0.62 -16.50
N LEU A 460 9.32 0.32 -15.24
CA LEU A 460 8.11 -0.40 -14.84
C LEU A 460 8.03 -1.83 -15.39
N HIS A 461 9.17 -2.44 -15.71
CA HIS A 461 9.25 -3.84 -16.08
C HIS A 461 9.41 -4.70 -14.83
N GLU A 462 8.67 -5.80 -14.76
CA GLU A 462 8.66 -6.70 -13.60
C GLU A 462 10.03 -7.34 -13.37
N ILE A 463 10.41 -7.46 -12.10
CA ILE A 463 11.66 -8.11 -11.69
C ILE A 463 11.37 -9.27 -10.72
N VAL A 464 12.25 -10.27 -10.71
CA VAL A 464 12.16 -11.39 -9.76
C VAL A 464 12.37 -10.89 -8.33
N ARG A 465 11.66 -11.44 -7.35
CA ARG A 465 11.77 -11.05 -5.93
C ARG A 465 12.27 -12.23 -5.07
N PRO A 466 13.59 -12.41 -4.93
CA PRO A 466 14.13 -13.46 -4.06
C PRO A 466 13.78 -13.22 -2.58
N GLY A 467 13.64 -14.30 -1.82
CA GLY A 467 13.31 -14.22 -0.39
C GLY A 467 14.34 -13.41 0.40
N PHE A 468 15.63 -13.62 0.17
CA PHE A 468 16.71 -12.90 0.85
C PHE A 468 16.75 -11.39 0.54
N VAL A 469 16.28 -10.96 -0.64
CA VAL A 469 16.17 -9.54 -0.97
C VAL A 469 15.04 -8.89 -0.16
N THR A 470 13.93 -9.60 -0.01
CA THR A 470 12.80 -9.18 0.83
C THR A 470 13.24 -9.10 2.30
N LEU A 471 13.91 -10.14 2.82
CA LEU A 471 14.48 -10.08 4.18
C LEU A 471 15.49 -8.93 4.32
N GLY A 472 16.36 -8.70 3.33
CA GLY A 472 17.31 -7.60 3.33
C GLY A 472 16.64 -6.22 3.40
N HIS A 473 15.51 -6.06 2.70
CA HIS A 473 14.66 -4.87 2.79
C HIS A 473 14.14 -4.66 4.21
N GLU A 474 13.54 -5.68 4.83
CA GLU A 474 12.99 -5.58 6.19
C GLU A 474 14.08 -5.37 7.27
N LEU A 475 15.26 -5.94 7.07
CA LEU A 475 16.42 -5.69 7.92
C LEU A 475 16.94 -4.25 7.76
N GLY A 476 16.80 -3.64 6.59
CA GLY A 476 17.14 -2.24 6.39
C GLY A 476 16.21 -1.28 7.16
N HIS A 477 14.90 -1.58 7.24
CA HIS A 477 14.00 -0.89 8.19
C HIS A 477 14.45 -1.07 9.64
N SER A 478 14.86 -2.29 10.00
CA SER A 478 15.39 -2.58 11.33
C SER A 478 16.65 -1.78 11.64
N ALA A 479 17.50 -1.50 10.64
CA ALA A 479 18.66 -0.65 10.82
C ALA A 479 18.25 0.79 11.10
N HIS A 480 17.25 1.32 10.39
CA HIS A 480 16.70 2.65 10.67
C HIS A 480 16.12 2.73 12.08
N MET A 481 15.34 1.73 12.50
CA MET A 481 14.78 1.66 13.86
C MET A 481 15.87 1.59 14.91
N ARG A 482 16.91 0.78 14.69
CA ARG A 482 18.05 0.63 15.60
C ARG A 482 18.83 1.92 15.76
N GLY A 483 19.01 2.67 14.68
CA GLY A 483 19.75 3.93 14.71
C GLY A 483 18.90 5.17 14.94
N GLY A 484 17.59 5.04 15.20
CA GLY A 484 16.69 6.17 15.40
C GLY A 484 16.45 7.02 14.14
N GLY A 485 16.70 6.48 12.96
CA GLY A 485 16.58 7.14 11.65
C GLY A 485 15.27 6.87 10.91
N THR A 486 14.26 6.30 11.55
CA THR A 486 12.97 5.95 10.92
C THR A 486 12.23 7.22 10.41
N THR A 487 11.69 7.18 9.18
CA THR A 487 11.01 8.33 8.52
C THR A 487 9.54 8.06 8.15
N LEU A 488 8.91 7.07 8.80
CA LEU A 488 7.57 6.51 8.48
C LEU A 488 6.38 7.49 8.33
N ASN A 489 6.37 8.69 8.93
CA ASN A 489 5.10 9.42 9.19
C ASN A 489 4.80 10.64 8.32
N ALA A 490 5.70 11.03 7.44
CA ALA A 490 5.37 11.89 6.33
C ALA A 490 6.40 11.62 5.25
N PHE A 491 5.96 11.56 4.00
CA PHE A 491 6.88 11.73 2.89
C PHE A 491 7.48 13.14 3.05
N GLN A 492 8.63 13.23 3.72
CA GLN A 492 9.39 14.46 3.84
C GLN A 492 9.85 14.74 2.42
N GLN A 493 9.06 15.57 1.72
CA GLN A 493 9.21 15.79 0.28
C GLN A 493 10.64 16.14 -0.07
N GLU A 494 11.30 16.87 0.83
CA GLU A 494 12.70 17.22 0.79
C GLU A 494 13.65 16.03 0.70
N PHE A 495 13.51 15.02 1.58
CA PHE A 495 14.29 13.77 1.50
C PHE A 495 14.00 13.03 0.21
N GLY A 496 12.71 12.89 -0.10
CA GLY A 496 12.26 12.21 -1.30
C GLY A 496 12.91 12.74 -2.57
N THR A 497 12.78 14.04 -2.82
CA THR A 497 13.33 14.67 -4.03
C THR A 497 14.84 14.73 -4.02
N ALA A 498 15.46 15.12 -2.90
CA ALA A 498 16.91 15.25 -2.80
C ALA A 498 17.62 13.90 -3.00
N LEU A 499 17.09 12.83 -2.43
CA LEU A 499 17.73 11.51 -2.48
C LEU A 499 17.37 10.69 -3.72
N SER A 500 16.19 10.90 -4.31
CA SER A 500 15.80 10.19 -5.54
C SER A 500 16.35 10.84 -6.81
N GLY A 501 16.68 12.14 -6.76
CA GLY A 501 16.98 12.93 -7.95
C GLY A 501 15.76 13.14 -8.87
N LYS A 502 14.54 12.88 -8.37
CA LYS A 502 13.28 13.00 -9.11
C LYS A 502 12.46 14.18 -8.61
N THR A 503 11.49 14.62 -9.41
CA THR A 503 10.50 15.63 -9.00
C THR A 503 9.60 15.14 -7.88
N VAL A 504 8.94 16.04 -7.14
CA VAL A 504 8.03 15.66 -6.04
C VAL A 504 6.93 14.72 -6.55
N GLU A 505 6.41 14.97 -7.74
CA GLU A 505 5.37 14.18 -8.40
C GLU A 505 5.87 12.76 -8.73
N GLU A 506 7.05 12.64 -9.33
CA GLU A 506 7.66 11.35 -9.64
C GLU A 506 8.03 10.56 -8.38
N THR A 507 8.53 11.23 -7.33
CA THR A 507 8.85 10.50 -6.10
C THR A 507 7.57 10.04 -5.39
N ARG A 508 6.51 10.87 -5.35
CA ARG A 508 5.21 10.44 -4.82
C ARG A 508 4.58 9.33 -5.64
N LEU A 509 4.87 9.26 -6.94
CA LEU A 509 4.37 8.21 -7.80
C LEU A 509 5.01 6.85 -7.48
N LEU A 510 6.31 6.83 -7.20
CA LEU A 510 7.09 5.60 -7.06
C LEU A 510 7.21 5.09 -5.62
N TRP A 511 7.11 5.96 -4.62
CA TRP A 511 7.42 5.64 -3.23
C TRP A 511 6.23 5.93 -2.31
N ASP A 512 6.02 5.09 -1.30
CA ASP A 512 4.98 5.30 -0.29
C ASP A 512 5.41 6.30 0.78
N ASN A 513 6.68 6.23 1.19
CA ASN A 513 7.30 7.18 2.13
C ASN A 513 8.80 7.35 1.75
N SER A 514 9.50 8.28 2.41
CA SER A 514 10.94 8.50 2.17
C SER A 514 11.81 7.35 2.69
N GLU A 515 11.33 6.62 3.70
CA GLU A 515 12.05 5.47 4.25
C GLU A 515 12.19 4.37 3.21
N GLU A 516 11.14 4.06 2.45
CA GLU A 516 11.20 3.06 1.40
C GLU A 516 12.24 3.39 0.34
N LEU A 517 12.32 4.67 -0.05
CA LEU A 517 13.34 5.15 -0.98
C LEU A 517 14.74 4.93 -0.43
N ILE A 518 14.97 5.36 0.82
CA ILE A 518 16.26 5.23 1.49
C ILE A 518 16.61 3.75 1.63
N ASN A 519 15.67 2.93 2.08
CA ASN A 519 15.84 1.51 2.32
C ASN A 519 16.20 0.75 1.04
N ILE A 520 15.41 0.97 -0.02
CA ILE A 520 15.63 0.32 -1.32
C ILE A 520 16.95 0.77 -1.94
N LYS A 521 17.29 2.07 -1.89
CA LYS A 521 18.55 2.56 -2.48
C LYS A 521 19.79 2.16 -1.67
N ASN A 522 19.69 2.05 -0.35
CA ASN A 522 20.85 1.83 0.52
C ASN A 522 21.13 0.37 0.88
N TRP A 523 20.10 -0.47 0.88
CA TRP A 523 20.18 -1.84 1.35
C TRP A 523 19.69 -2.82 0.28
N GLU A 524 18.44 -2.69 -0.18
CA GLU A 524 17.86 -3.65 -1.15
C GLU A 524 18.65 -3.68 -2.46
N ASN A 525 18.77 -2.56 -3.18
CA ASN A 525 19.42 -2.51 -4.48
C ASN A 525 20.90 -2.91 -4.42
N PRO A 526 21.71 -2.48 -3.44
CA PRO A 526 23.07 -3.00 -3.31
C PRO A 526 23.14 -4.51 -3.10
N ILE A 527 22.24 -5.09 -2.27
CA ILE A 527 22.14 -6.55 -2.11
C ILE A 527 21.76 -7.20 -3.46
N ARG A 528 20.78 -6.65 -4.19
CA ARG A 528 20.39 -7.15 -5.52
C ARG A 528 21.55 -7.12 -6.51
N THR A 529 22.26 -6.00 -6.60
CA THR A 529 23.38 -5.79 -7.52
C THR A 529 24.54 -6.72 -7.20
N GLY A 530 24.83 -6.97 -5.93
CA GLY A 530 25.83 -7.98 -5.51
C GLY A 530 25.49 -9.40 -5.98
N HIS A 531 24.20 -9.72 -6.14
CA HIS A 531 23.70 -10.98 -6.69
C HIS A 531 23.39 -10.93 -8.20
N GLN A 532 23.78 -9.86 -8.91
CA GLN A 532 23.47 -9.64 -10.33
C GLN A 532 21.96 -9.58 -10.65
N ALA A 533 21.13 -9.33 -9.64
CA ALA A 533 19.70 -9.18 -9.80
C ALA A 533 19.34 -7.72 -10.14
N THR A 534 18.32 -7.53 -10.98
CA THR A 534 17.91 -6.19 -11.43
C THR A 534 17.45 -5.31 -10.26
N GLU A 535 17.89 -4.06 -10.24
CA GLU A 535 17.47 -3.09 -9.23
C GLU A 535 15.97 -2.79 -9.25
N ARG A 536 15.40 -2.55 -8.06
CA ARG A 536 14.02 -2.08 -7.89
C ARG A 536 13.96 -0.56 -8.09
N GLY A 537 13.01 -0.09 -8.90
CA GLY A 537 12.84 1.32 -9.26
C GLY A 537 11.84 2.09 -8.39
N GLY A 538 11.02 1.39 -7.60
CA GLY A 538 10.07 2.01 -6.68
C GLY A 538 9.45 1.02 -5.71
N HIS A 539 8.91 1.53 -4.61
CA HIS A 539 8.24 0.73 -3.59
C HIS A 539 6.82 0.35 -3.98
N LYS A 540 6.08 1.31 -4.57
CA LYS A 540 4.68 1.10 -4.97
C LYS A 540 4.56 -0.05 -5.96
N SER A 541 3.37 -0.63 -6.07
CA SER A 541 3.11 -1.67 -7.06
C SER A 541 3.12 -1.12 -8.49
N LYS A 542 3.52 -1.95 -9.46
CA LYS A 542 3.43 -1.60 -10.90
C LYS A 542 2.03 -1.08 -11.26
N GLY A 543 1.00 -1.79 -10.81
CA GLY A 543 -0.39 -1.39 -11.00
C GLY A 543 -0.71 -0.03 -10.37
N ALA A 544 -0.28 0.25 -9.14
CA ALA A 544 -0.52 1.54 -8.49
C ALA A 544 0.17 2.70 -9.23
N VAL A 545 1.40 2.48 -9.71
CA VAL A 545 2.11 3.46 -10.54
C VAL A 545 1.38 3.71 -11.85
N LEU A 546 1.03 2.64 -12.58
CA LEU A 546 0.32 2.74 -13.85
C LEU A 546 -1.02 3.47 -13.68
N ARG A 547 -1.82 3.11 -12.67
CA ARG A 547 -3.09 3.80 -12.36
C ARG A 547 -2.88 5.28 -12.10
N THR A 548 -1.88 5.64 -11.31
CA THR A 548 -1.61 7.05 -10.97
C THR A 548 -1.13 7.83 -12.20
N ASN A 549 -0.22 7.25 -12.99
CA ASN A 549 0.26 7.85 -14.24
C ASN A 549 -0.87 8.07 -15.24
N ARG A 550 -1.69 7.04 -15.45
CA ARG A 550 -2.84 7.11 -16.36
C ARG A 550 -3.86 8.12 -15.89
N LEU A 551 -4.18 8.17 -14.59
CA LEU A 551 -5.05 9.20 -14.04
C LEU A 551 -4.50 10.61 -14.33
N ASN A 552 -3.20 10.85 -14.13
CA ASN A 552 -2.58 12.13 -14.44
C ASN A 552 -2.64 12.45 -15.95
N GLN A 553 -2.45 11.47 -16.83
CA GLN A 553 -2.56 11.62 -18.28
C GLN A 553 -3.99 11.97 -18.70
N LEU A 554 -4.99 11.26 -18.19
CA LEU A 554 -6.41 11.52 -18.46
C LEU A 554 -6.81 12.92 -17.96
N GLN A 555 -6.37 13.31 -16.76
CA GLN A 555 -6.59 14.67 -16.23
C GLN A 555 -5.95 15.74 -17.13
N THR A 556 -4.71 15.49 -17.59
CA THR A 556 -4.00 16.40 -18.50
C THR A 556 -4.73 16.51 -19.84
N ALA A 557 -5.27 15.40 -20.37
CA ALA A 557 -6.02 15.39 -21.62
C ALA A 557 -7.39 16.10 -21.50
N LEU A 558 -8.04 16.04 -20.34
CA LEU A 558 -9.30 16.75 -20.06
C LEU A 558 -9.10 18.25 -19.82
N GLN A 559 -7.92 18.67 -19.35
CA GLN A 559 -7.67 20.05 -18.93
C GLN A 559 -7.90 21.09 -20.04
N PRO A 560 -7.43 20.91 -21.30
CA PRO A 560 -7.74 21.83 -22.38
C PRO A 560 -9.23 21.96 -22.66
N ILE A 561 -10.00 20.88 -22.56
CA ILE A 561 -11.46 20.86 -22.80
C ILE A 561 -12.17 21.69 -21.73
N TYR A 562 -11.77 21.54 -20.46
CA TYR A 562 -12.33 22.32 -19.35
C TYR A 562 -11.96 23.81 -19.42
N ILE A 563 -10.72 24.14 -19.82
CA ILE A 563 -10.25 25.53 -19.91
C ILE A 563 -10.99 26.32 -21.01
N GLN A 564 -11.51 25.66 -22.06
CA GLN A 564 -12.26 26.33 -23.12
C GLN A 564 -13.43 27.15 -22.56
N ASP A 565 -14.21 26.56 -21.65
CA ASP A 565 -15.33 27.23 -20.99
C ASP A 565 -15.75 26.47 -19.72
N PRO A 566 -15.88 27.14 -18.55
CA PRO A 566 -16.33 26.47 -17.33
C PRO A 566 -17.68 25.76 -17.44
N ILE A 567 -18.57 26.16 -18.37
CA ILE A 567 -19.86 25.47 -18.59
C ILE A 567 -19.67 24.02 -19.08
N VAL A 568 -18.50 23.69 -19.63
CA VAL A 568 -18.18 22.34 -20.12
C VAL A 568 -18.29 21.30 -19.02
N ALA A 569 -17.94 21.64 -17.77
CA ALA A 569 -18.10 20.75 -16.63
C ALA A 569 -19.55 20.34 -16.36
N GLU A 570 -20.52 21.09 -16.88
CA GLU A 570 -21.96 20.80 -16.76
C GLU A 570 -22.50 20.04 -17.98
N MET A 571 -21.72 19.86 -19.04
CA MET A 571 -22.16 19.17 -20.25
C MET A 571 -22.29 17.65 -20.01
N PRO A 572 -23.38 16.99 -20.45
CA PRO A 572 -23.59 15.57 -20.22
C PRO A 572 -22.42 14.68 -20.66
N ASP A 573 -21.80 14.97 -21.81
CA ASP A 573 -20.69 14.17 -22.33
C ASP A 573 -19.45 14.26 -21.43
N TYR A 574 -19.13 15.47 -20.94
CA TYR A 574 -18.02 15.67 -19.99
C TYR A 574 -18.29 14.95 -18.66
N ILE A 575 -19.52 15.06 -18.13
CA ILE A 575 -19.95 14.36 -16.91
C ILE A 575 -19.83 12.84 -17.08
N ASN A 576 -20.25 12.31 -18.24
CA ASN A 576 -20.19 10.87 -18.50
C ASN A 576 -18.75 10.36 -18.54
N VAL A 577 -17.83 11.07 -19.22
CA VAL A 577 -16.41 10.67 -19.29
C VAL A 577 -15.75 10.77 -17.91
N THR A 578 -15.98 11.86 -17.17
CA THR A 578 -15.42 12.02 -15.82
C THR A 578 -15.98 11.00 -14.82
N ALA A 579 -17.27 10.67 -14.91
CA ALA A 579 -17.89 9.62 -14.10
C ALA A 579 -17.29 8.23 -14.41
N GLN A 580 -17.03 7.91 -15.68
CA GLN A 580 -16.32 6.69 -16.06
C GLN A 580 -14.92 6.64 -15.43
N ILE A 581 -14.14 7.72 -15.50
CA ILE A 581 -12.81 7.79 -14.88
C ILE A 581 -12.90 7.55 -13.38
N VAL A 582 -13.80 8.26 -12.67
CA VAL A 582 -13.99 8.09 -11.22
C VAL A 582 -14.35 6.65 -10.87
N GLN A 583 -15.28 6.04 -11.61
CA GLN A 583 -15.66 4.65 -11.41
C GLN A 583 -14.48 3.69 -11.60
N ARG A 584 -13.67 3.85 -12.65
CA ARG A 584 -12.50 2.98 -12.91
C ARG A 584 -11.39 3.17 -11.89
N VAL A 585 -11.18 4.38 -11.37
CA VAL A 585 -10.27 4.64 -10.24
C VAL A 585 -10.75 3.89 -8.99
N GLN A 586 -12.04 3.99 -8.65
CA GLN A 586 -12.62 3.32 -7.48
C GLN A 586 -12.50 1.79 -7.56
N ASN A 587 -12.59 1.24 -8.77
CA ASN A 587 -12.46 -0.19 -9.02
C ASN A 587 -11.00 -0.68 -9.14
N ASN A 588 -10.00 0.20 -9.07
CA ASN A 588 -8.59 -0.10 -9.37
C ASN A 588 -8.40 -0.73 -10.77
N GLU A 589 -9.10 -0.21 -11.78
CA GLU A 589 -9.10 -0.78 -13.15
C GLU A 589 -8.22 -0.02 -14.14
N LEU A 590 -7.63 1.12 -13.75
CA LEU A 590 -6.86 1.95 -14.70
C LEU A 590 -5.54 1.34 -15.16
N ASP A 591 -5.01 0.31 -14.50
CA ASP A 591 -3.83 -0.44 -14.96
C ASP A 591 -4.14 -1.46 -16.05
N ASN A 592 -5.42 -1.68 -16.37
CA ASN A 592 -5.83 -2.44 -17.56
C ASN A 592 -5.73 -1.57 -18.82
N ASP A 593 -4.99 -2.06 -19.83
CA ASP A 593 -4.73 -1.36 -21.09
C ASP A 593 -6.01 -1.07 -21.88
N GLU A 594 -6.90 -2.06 -22.04
CA GLU A 594 -8.14 -1.92 -22.80
C GLU A 594 -9.08 -0.87 -22.18
N ILE A 595 -9.19 -0.85 -20.85
CA ILE A 595 -9.99 0.13 -20.12
C ILE A 595 -9.40 1.53 -20.29
N TYR A 596 -8.08 1.66 -20.16
CA TYR A 596 -7.41 2.94 -20.33
C TYR A 596 -7.59 3.50 -21.75
N ASP A 597 -7.38 2.68 -22.78
CA ASP A 597 -7.52 3.08 -24.17
C ASP A 597 -8.96 3.48 -24.51
N SER A 598 -9.95 2.76 -23.98
CA SER A 598 -11.38 3.09 -24.16
C SER A 598 -11.75 4.46 -23.55
N ILE A 599 -11.17 4.82 -22.41
CA ILE A 599 -11.37 6.16 -21.82
C ILE A 599 -10.66 7.20 -22.68
N GLN A 600 -9.44 6.93 -23.15
CA GLN A 600 -8.70 7.86 -23.99
C GLN A 600 -9.45 8.15 -25.30
N GLU A 601 -10.04 7.13 -25.93
CA GLU A 601 -10.94 7.27 -27.07
C GLU A 601 -12.16 8.14 -26.73
N SER A 602 -12.76 7.93 -25.55
CA SER A 602 -13.88 8.74 -25.08
C SER A 602 -13.50 10.22 -24.87
N ILE A 603 -12.28 10.51 -24.39
CA ILE A 603 -11.76 11.88 -24.28
C ILE A 603 -11.50 12.49 -25.65
N ASN A 604 -10.99 11.72 -26.61
CA ASN A 604 -10.77 12.20 -27.97
C ASN A 604 -12.10 12.55 -28.64
N ASN A 605 -13.10 11.68 -28.53
CA ASN A 605 -14.48 11.94 -28.99
C ASN A 605 -15.09 13.17 -28.31
N LEU A 606 -14.85 13.34 -27.01
CA LEU A 606 -15.27 14.52 -26.26
C LEU A 606 -14.61 15.80 -26.81
N THR A 607 -13.33 15.74 -27.14
CA THR A 607 -12.57 16.87 -27.71
C THR A 607 -13.12 17.29 -29.07
N GLU A 608 -13.54 16.34 -29.90
CA GLU A 608 -14.16 16.62 -31.20
C GLU A 608 -15.57 17.21 -31.05
N ASN A 609 -16.36 16.66 -30.12
CA ASN A 609 -17.75 17.06 -29.90
C ASN A 609 -17.87 18.41 -29.20
N ILE A 610 -17.02 18.68 -28.21
CA ILE A 610 -17.00 19.93 -27.45
C ILE A 610 -16.17 20.98 -28.20
N ASN A 611 -16.81 21.56 -29.20
CA ASN A 611 -16.32 22.73 -29.91
C ASN A 611 -17.12 24.00 -29.52
N ASN A 612 -16.62 25.18 -29.91
CA ASN A 612 -17.28 26.45 -29.62
C ASN A 612 -18.77 26.48 -29.99
N ALA A 613 -19.17 25.87 -31.11
CA ALA A 613 -20.59 25.87 -31.52
C ALA A 613 -21.45 25.04 -30.55
N SER A 614 -20.97 23.87 -30.14
CA SER A 614 -21.65 23.02 -29.15
C SER A 614 -21.72 23.68 -27.77
N ILE A 615 -20.65 24.34 -27.31
CA ILE A 615 -20.60 25.07 -26.05
C ILE A 615 -21.64 26.19 -26.06
N GLN A 616 -21.67 26.99 -27.13
CA GLN A 616 -22.62 28.08 -27.26
C GLN A 616 -24.07 27.58 -27.36
N ALA A 617 -24.31 26.45 -28.04
CA ALA A 617 -25.61 25.80 -28.06
C ALA A 617 -26.03 25.36 -26.64
N TYR A 618 -25.15 24.66 -25.92
CA TYR A 618 -25.42 24.21 -24.57
C TYR A 618 -25.66 25.39 -23.61
N LYS A 619 -24.89 26.48 -23.70
CA LYS A 619 -25.10 27.70 -22.92
C LYS A 619 -26.51 28.26 -23.12
N ARG A 620 -26.99 28.34 -24.36
CA ARG A 620 -28.36 28.80 -24.67
C ARG A 620 -29.41 27.89 -24.06
N ASP A 621 -29.29 26.58 -24.25
CA ASP A 621 -30.24 25.60 -23.73
C ASP A 621 -30.25 25.55 -22.20
N TRP A 622 -29.07 25.66 -21.58
CA TRP A 622 -28.91 25.73 -20.14
C TRP A 622 -29.56 27.00 -19.58
N LEU A 623 -29.30 28.17 -20.21
CA LEU A 623 -29.92 29.45 -19.82
C LEU A 623 -31.44 29.39 -19.92
N GLN A 624 -31.95 28.83 -21.03
CA GLN A 624 -33.37 28.64 -21.25
C GLN A 624 -33.97 27.74 -20.17
N THR A 625 -33.36 26.57 -19.91
CA THR A 625 -33.80 25.63 -18.87
C THR A 625 -33.84 26.30 -17.50
N ARG A 626 -32.81 27.06 -17.15
CA ARG A 626 -32.72 27.70 -15.83
C ARG A 626 -33.71 28.85 -15.69
N PHE A 627 -33.96 29.55 -16.78
CA PHE A 627 -35.01 30.55 -16.87
C PHE A 627 -36.40 29.93 -16.70
N ASP A 628 -36.70 28.81 -17.37
CA ASP A 628 -37.97 28.10 -17.25
C ASP A 628 -38.17 27.56 -15.83
N GLU A 629 -37.12 27.04 -15.19
CA GLU A 629 -37.15 26.63 -13.78
C GLU A 629 -37.47 27.80 -12.85
N LEU A 630 -36.91 28.99 -13.12
CA LEU A 630 -37.21 30.21 -12.36
C LEU A 630 -38.67 30.63 -12.54
N VAL A 631 -39.17 30.66 -13.78
CA VAL A 631 -40.58 30.96 -14.09
C VAL A 631 -41.50 29.98 -13.38
N ASN A 632 -41.25 28.67 -13.49
CA ASN A 632 -42.04 27.63 -12.85
C ASN A 632 -42.04 27.77 -11.32
N THR A 633 -40.88 28.04 -10.71
CA THR A 633 -40.78 28.29 -9.26
C THR A 633 -41.62 29.49 -8.85
N ARG A 634 -41.68 30.54 -9.67
CA ARG A 634 -42.49 31.75 -9.41
C ARG A 634 -43.98 31.52 -9.68
N GLN A 635 -44.34 30.74 -10.69
CA GLN A 635 -45.73 30.34 -10.94
C GLN A 635 -46.28 29.55 -9.74
N ASN A 636 -45.51 28.58 -9.25
CA ASN A 636 -45.89 27.73 -8.12
C ASN A 636 -45.98 28.48 -6.79
N THR A 637 -45.32 29.63 -6.65
CA THR A 637 -45.40 30.47 -5.44
C THR A 637 -46.53 31.52 -5.48
N GLY A 638 -47.39 31.48 -6.50
CA GLY A 638 -48.46 32.48 -6.69
C GLY A 638 -47.92 33.88 -6.97
N TRP A 639 -46.69 33.98 -7.46
CA TRP A 639 -46.00 35.26 -7.67
C TRP A 639 -46.74 36.15 -8.67
N TYR A 640 -47.37 35.54 -9.69
CA TYR A 640 -48.14 36.24 -10.73
C TYR A 640 -49.55 36.65 -10.28
N THR A 641 -50.06 36.13 -9.17
CA THR A 641 -51.42 36.44 -8.67
C THR A 641 -51.41 37.48 -7.55
N ARG A 642 -50.23 37.94 -7.11
CA ARG A 642 -50.06 38.97 -6.08
C ARG A 642 -49.27 40.18 -6.59
N LYS A 643 -49.47 41.33 -5.95
CA LYS A 643 -48.74 42.57 -6.26
C LYS A 643 -47.26 42.39 -5.89
N VAL A 644 -46.42 42.06 -6.87
CA VAL A 644 -44.98 41.86 -6.68
C VAL A 644 -44.33 43.16 -6.23
N THR A 645 -43.53 43.10 -5.16
CA THR A 645 -42.79 44.24 -4.65
C THR A 645 -41.54 44.51 -5.49
N ARG A 646 -41.05 45.76 -5.47
CA ARG A 646 -39.81 46.15 -6.14
C ARG A 646 -38.59 45.32 -5.69
N ASN A 647 -38.60 44.85 -4.44
CA ASN A 647 -37.51 44.05 -3.87
C ASN A 647 -37.53 42.61 -4.42
N GLU A 648 -38.70 42.01 -4.60
CA GLU A 648 -38.82 40.68 -5.23
C GLU A 648 -38.38 40.71 -6.69
N TRP A 649 -38.69 41.78 -7.42
CA TRP A 649 -38.17 41.99 -8.78
C TRP A 649 -36.65 42.17 -8.82
N ARG A 650 -36.07 42.92 -7.87
CA ARG A 650 -34.62 43.02 -7.75
C ARG A 650 -33.98 41.67 -7.44
N ALA A 651 -34.58 40.86 -6.58
CA ALA A 651 -34.08 39.52 -6.28
C ALA A 651 -34.06 38.64 -7.53
N VAL A 652 -35.15 38.62 -8.31
CA VAL A 652 -35.21 37.88 -9.59
C VAL A 652 -34.17 38.38 -10.58
N ARG A 653 -34.03 39.71 -10.71
CA ARG A 653 -33.01 40.32 -11.59
C ARG A 653 -31.60 39.95 -11.14
N ASN A 654 -31.32 40.00 -9.84
CA ASN A 654 -30.03 39.64 -9.28
C ASN A 654 -29.75 38.15 -9.45
N ASP A 655 -30.74 37.27 -9.29
CA ASP A 655 -30.59 35.84 -9.55
C ASP A 655 -30.25 35.59 -11.03
N ILE A 656 -30.94 36.24 -11.96
CA ILE A 656 -30.65 36.15 -13.39
C ILE A 656 -29.24 36.70 -13.68
N GLN A 657 -28.90 37.87 -13.14
CA GLN A 657 -27.60 38.50 -13.33
C GLN A 657 -26.47 37.64 -12.75
N ASN A 658 -26.63 37.09 -11.55
CA ASN A 658 -25.66 36.21 -10.92
C ASN A 658 -25.46 34.92 -11.72
N ASN A 659 -26.53 34.34 -12.26
CA ASN A 659 -26.41 33.18 -13.16
C ASN A 659 -25.73 33.57 -14.49
N MET A 660 -25.98 34.78 -15.01
CA MET A 660 -25.31 35.28 -16.22
C MET A 660 -23.83 35.55 -16.00
N ASP A 661 -23.47 36.20 -14.91
CA ASP A 661 -22.09 36.51 -14.55
C ASP A 661 -21.30 35.21 -14.33
N ALA A 662 -21.96 34.18 -13.79
CA ALA A 662 -21.39 32.84 -13.63
C ALA A 662 -21.13 32.10 -14.97
N ILE A 663 -21.92 32.35 -16.02
CA ILE A 663 -21.76 31.69 -17.33
C ILE A 663 -20.86 32.46 -18.28
N THR A 664 -20.95 33.79 -18.23
CA THR A 664 -20.35 34.60 -19.28
C THR A 664 -18.86 34.76 -19.05
N GLY A 665 -18.38 35.12 -17.86
CA GLY A 665 -16.94 35.36 -17.57
C GLY A 665 -16.23 36.40 -18.48
N ILE A 666 -16.80 36.71 -19.64
CA ILE A 666 -16.34 37.47 -20.78
C ILE A 666 -17.62 37.99 -21.44
N GLY A 667 -17.81 39.30 -21.42
CA GLY A 667 -19.02 39.98 -21.90
C GLY A 667 -19.16 39.94 -23.41
N ASN A 668 -19.58 38.79 -23.97
CA ASN A 668 -19.93 38.73 -25.38
C ASN A 668 -21.39 39.20 -25.60
N TYR A 669 -21.55 40.18 -26.48
CA TYR A 669 -22.77 40.99 -26.63
C TYR A 669 -23.95 40.18 -27.22
N ASP A 670 -23.66 39.09 -27.93
CA ASP A 670 -24.66 38.28 -28.63
C ASP A 670 -25.51 37.44 -27.67
N ASP A 671 -24.94 36.90 -26.59
CA ASP A 671 -25.68 36.15 -25.56
C ASP A 671 -26.69 37.03 -24.82
N TYR A 672 -26.31 38.30 -24.61
CA TYR A 672 -27.21 39.30 -24.02
C TYR A 672 -28.43 39.57 -24.91
N SER A 673 -28.26 39.54 -26.23
CA SER A 673 -29.34 39.81 -27.18
C SER A 673 -30.39 38.69 -27.20
N ILE A 674 -29.96 37.43 -27.13
CA ILE A 674 -30.84 36.25 -27.10
C ILE A 674 -31.65 36.23 -25.81
N LEU A 675 -31.01 36.52 -24.67
CA LEU A 675 -31.69 36.60 -23.39
C LEU A 675 -32.66 37.79 -23.32
N LYS A 676 -32.25 38.95 -23.83
CA LYS A 676 -33.11 40.14 -23.92
C LYS A 676 -34.34 39.87 -24.77
N ASN A 677 -34.20 39.13 -25.87
CA ASN A 677 -35.32 38.73 -26.71
C ASN A 677 -36.22 37.69 -26.01
N SER A 678 -35.65 36.74 -25.27
CA SER A 678 -36.40 35.73 -24.51
C SER A 678 -37.20 36.38 -23.37
N LEU A 679 -36.56 37.26 -22.58
CA LEU A 679 -37.21 38.09 -21.56
C LEU A 679 -38.31 38.97 -22.15
N ARG A 680 -38.09 39.53 -23.34
CA ARG A 680 -39.10 40.32 -24.07
C ARG A 680 -40.29 39.47 -24.48
N ASN A 681 -40.05 38.29 -25.04
CA ASN A 681 -41.11 37.38 -25.50
C ASN A 681 -41.97 36.87 -24.34
N LEU A 682 -41.35 36.53 -23.20
CA LEU A 682 -42.09 36.11 -21.99
C LEU A 682 -42.86 37.26 -21.35
N ARG A 683 -42.27 38.46 -21.31
CA ARG A 683 -43.00 39.67 -20.90
C ARG A 683 -44.27 39.83 -21.73
N GLU A 684 -44.17 39.64 -23.04
CA GLU A 684 -45.29 39.73 -23.96
C GLU A 684 -46.30 38.58 -23.78
N GLN A 685 -45.83 37.34 -23.60
CA GLN A 685 -46.66 36.16 -23.36
C GLN A 685 -47.50 36.27 -22.08
N HIS A 686 -46.95 36.88 -21.03
CA HIS A 686 -47.60 36.99 -19.73
C HIS A 686 -48.26 38.35 -19.47
N GLY A 687 -48.35 39.22 -20.48
CA GLY A 687 -48.97 40.55 -20.35
C GLY A 687 -48.28 41.44 -19.31
N LEU A 688 -46.99 41.23 -19.08
CA LEU A 688 -46.24 41.96 -18.07
C LEU A 688 -45.94 43.39 -18.57
N PRO A 689 -46.07 44.41 -17.70
CA PRO A 689 -45.77 45.79 -18.08
C PRO A 689 -44.29 45.94 -18.51
N ARG A 690 -44.04 46.95 -19.35
CA ARG A 690 -42.72 47.20 -19.98
C ARG A 690 -41.60 47.55 -18.98
N ASN A 691 -41.96 47.93 -17.74
CA ASN A 691 -41.12 48.60 -16.75
C ASN A 691 -40.64 47.65 -15.65
#